data_AF-A0A7W9YE69-F1
#
_entry.id   AF-A0A7W9YE69-F1
#
_cell.length_a   1.000
_cell.length_b   1.000
_cell.length_c   1.000
_cell.angle_alpha   90.00
_cell.angle_beta   90.00
_cell.angle_gamma   90.00
#
_symmetry.space_group_name_H-M   'P 1'
#
loop_
_entity.id
_entity.type
_entity.pdbx_description
1 polymer ?
#
loop_
_entity_poly.entity_id
_entity_poly.type
_entity_poly.pdbx_seq_one_letter_code
_entity_poly.pdbx_strand_id
1 'polypeptide(L)'
;MTGRAALVGGTVWLLGPDLATAPAARAAPRGDRPEATVTEGTNISATASPDGEWIAFDLYSAIWLAPAGGGTARRLTGPLQDATRPHFAPDSRRLAFQAYAEGNFHIHVLDLDGGEPRRLTDGPHDHREPRFSPDGRTIALAADRGDGYGIWLYDLEAEKLTALTDSDVDEAEPSWSADGRSIVYVQGRESIHATTLDGRSRELVPAAPATTVHAPALAEDGETLAYVRAHADTVRLVVGGEPVSGTGEDVFLGALTWLAADRILYTADGRIRTRHPGGGAADIDFRATVPYRDHRPRPPRRDPDDTGRHPVRGIAGPVLSPDGTQVAFRALGALWVMPVGGRPRAVADDGAFNSDPDWHPDGRSLVYSSDREGAPALWRHHLDDGTDERLTRLEGAQLTPRWAPDGRRIAYQDEDGATWILDLDDGSTRQVLPALFQPGRPTWSADGATLALAAVRPRSTRFREGTSQILTVDLETGRTRYTEPAPYRSLSTRGDDGPVWSPDGTRMAFVMESVLWIADVDGDGTFTGEARQLTDEVTDAPSWSGDSRTLLYLNNGRLRRIAASGGRARTVPLRLSWKRSRPGGRTVIRAGALWDGTSQRLRRDVDIVIDGNRITEVRARGAGGDGGRDGDARIVDATAHTVMPGLVDAHVHWHLRGRAWGARQGPLFLAYGITTVRSPGDPVYQMLETREALDAGKQVGPRYFATGEAVDGSRVYYDFMRPTLDADQLDLEMERAFALDYDLIKTYVRLPVAMQRHAVEKAHAQGVPLTSHYLYPAVELGMDGMEHTGATNRLGYSHTVSTLGRSYADATTLFAASGMPITPTLFTSAAMYAEDRSLVEDERTRALFPPWEYEALVRKADAAGGDGAAARRSRAALPGHVAMLLKIHRDGGTVIGGTDAPLDNVAVSLHQNMRAMVRYGFTPYEALTVSTRTAAEWLGVGDDLGTVEAGKLADLAIVDGDPLADIADAAAVRWTVRNGEVHAVDDLVASVPAASATADRLVPAAAAPSTPRRAPLTSVTSPTEWWHGESERGSPHRC
;
A
#
# COMPACT_ATOMS: atom_id res chain seq x y z
N MET A 1 12.63 20.83 -59.97
CA MET A 1 13.80 20.20 -60.61
C MET A 1 13.80 18.74 -60.18
N THR A 2 13.60 17.74 -61.04
CA THR A 2 14.48 17.21 -62.12
C THR A 2 15.83 16.70 -61.59
N GLY A 3 16.19 15.41 -61.67
CA GLY A 3 15.42 14.25 -62.15
C GLY A 3 16.22 12.93 -62.25
N ARG A 4 15.51 11.86 -62.66
CA ARG A 4 15.94 10.52 -63.15
C ARG A 4 17.43 10.09 -63.13
N ALA A 5 17.71 9.07 -62.32
CA ALA A 5 18.18 7.70 -62.68
C ALA A 5 19.24 7.44 -63.78
N ALA A 6 20.15 6.49 -63.48
CA ALA A 6 20.90 5.66 -64.44
C ALA A 6 21.17 4.24 -63.86
N LEU A 7 21.42 3.24 -64.72
CA LEU A 7 21.70 1.83 -64.39
C LEU A 7 23.03 1.35 -65.02
N VAL A 8 23.40 0.07 -64.74
CA VAL A 8 24.25 -0.90 -65.49
C VAL A 8 25.41 -1.45 -64.63
N GLY A 9 25.69 -2.77 -64.55
CA GLY A 9 24.94 -3.95 -65.02
C GLY A 9 25.79 -5.24 -65.19
N GLY A 10 25.18 -6.44 -65.03
CA GLY A 10 25.74 -7.78 -65.33
C GLY A 10 26.89 -8.29 -64.42
N THR A 11 27.24 -9.59 -64.31
CA THR A 11 26.70 -10.91 -64.78
C THR A 11 27.52 -12.01 -64.05
N VAL A 12 27.22 -13.32 -63.95
CA VAL A 12 26.24 -14.24 -64.59
C VAL A 12 25.78 -15.34 -63.58
N TRP A 13 25.07 -16.40 -64.00
CA TRP A 13 24.48 -17.46 -63.16
C TRP A 13 25.27 -18.78 -63.05
N LEU A 14 25.03 -19.53 -61.95
CA LEU A 14 24.89 -21.01 -61.89
C LEU A 14 24.12 -21.41 -60.59
N LEU A 15 23.64 -22.66 -60.46
CA LEU A 15 22.74 -23.13 -59.38
C LEU A 15 23.49 -23.97 -58.30
N GLY A 16 22.98 -24.30 -57.11
CA GLY A 16 21.60 -24.31 -56.54
C GLY A 16 21.04 -25.75 -56.42
N PRO A 17 20.16 -26.11 -55.45
CA PRO A 17 19.23 -25.27 -54.66
C PRO A 17 19.37 -25.40 -53.12
N ASP A 18 18.67 -24.55 -52.34
CA ASP A 18 17.68 -25.02 -51.32
C ASP A 18 16.80 -23.88 -50.73
N LEU A 19 15.77 -24.26 -49.96
CA LEU A 19 14.65 -23.44 -49.50
C LEU A 19 15.00 -22.26 -48.55
N ALA A 20 14.72 -21.02 -49.00
CA ALA A 20 14.58 -19.85 -48.12
C ALA A 20 13.59 -18.81 -48.71
N THR A 21 12.32 -18.84 -48.29
CA THR A 21 11.36 -17.79 -48.64
C THR A 21 11.59 -16.55 -47.78
N ALA A 22 12.14 -15.50 -48.38
CA ALA A 22 12.29 -14.19 -47.74
C ALA A 22 10.93 -13.63 -47.27
N PRO A 23 10.88 -12.86 -46.17
CA PRO A 23 9.63 -12.33 -45.64
C PRO A 23 8.97 -11.38 -46.65
N ALA A 24 7.69 -11.61 -46.93
CA ALA A 24 6.88 -10.66 -47.66
C ALA A 24 6.85 -9.31 -46.93
N ALA A 25 6.88 -8.20 -47.67
CA ALA A 25 6.86 -6.86 -47.10
C ALA A 25 5.61 -6.68 -46.22
N ARG A 26 5.82 -6.44 -44.92
CA ARG A 26 4.73 -6.21 -43.96
C ARG A 26 3.88 -5.02 -44.41
N ALA A 27 2.64 -5.30 -44.83
CA ALA A 27 1.58 -4.30 -44.71
C ALA A 27 1.49 -3.86 -43.24
N ALA A 28 1.21 -2.58 -43.00
CA ALA A 28 1.12 -2.06 -41.63
C ALA A 28 0.02 -2.80 -40.85
N PRO A 29 0.33 -3.42 -39.70
CA PRO A 29 -0.67 -4.19 -38.96
C PRO A 29 -1.68 -3.24 -38.30
N ARG A 30 -2.88 -3.19 -38.88
CA ARG A 30 -4.09 -3.18 -38.05
C ARG A 30 -4.16 -4.58 -37.42
N GLY A 31 -3.60 -4.72 -36.22
CA GLY A 31 -3.59 -5.96 -35.47
C GLY A 31 -4.57 -5.87 -34.31
N ASP A 32 -5.43 -6.88 -34.20
CA ASP A 32 -6.32 -7.03 -33.05
C ASP A 32 -5.50 -7.26 -31.77
N ARG A 33 -6.04 -6.87 -30.61
CA ARG A 33 -5.41 -7.15 -29.32
C ARG A 33 -5.53 -8.64 -29.01
N PRO A 34 -4.57 -9.23 -28.25
CA PRO A 34 -4.75 -10.59 -27.77
C PRO A 34 -5.92 -10.66 -26.79
N GLU A 35 -6.66 -11.77 -26.83
CA GLU A 35 -7.87 -11.98 -26.04
C GLU A 35 -7.77 -13.24 -25.17
N ALA A 36 -8.29 -13.17 -23.95
CA ALA A 36 -8.47 -14.31 -23.06
C ALA A 36 -9.96 -14.66 -22.97
N THR A 37 -10.29 -15.95 -22.94
CA THR A 37 -11.67 -16.43 -22.83
C THR A 37 -11.83 -17.27 -21.57
N VAL A 38 -12.81 -16.93 -20.74
CA VAL A 38 -13.05 -17.54 -19.42
C VAL A 38 -14.50 -17.95 -19.24
N THR A 39 -14.73 -18.92 -18.36
CA THR A 39 -16.03 -19.55 -18.07
C THR A 39 -16.34 -19.63 -16.57
N GLU A 40 -15.55 -18.92 -15.77
CA GLU A 40 -15.67 -18.80 -14.32
C GLU A 40 -15.34 -17.36 -13.93
N GLY A 41 -15.84 -16.87 -12.78
CA GLY A 41 -15.63 -15.50 -12.31
C GLY A 41 -15.61 -15.42 -10.79
N THR A 42 -14.69 -14.66 -10.21
CA THR A 42 -14.47 -14.55 -8.77
C THR A 42 -15.30 -13.40 -8.18
N ASN A 43 -16.11 -13.70 -7.16
CA ASN A 43 -17.05 -12.77 -6.51
C ASN A 43 -17.99 -12.01 -7.46
N ILE A 44 -18.36 -12.62 -8.59
CA ILE A 44 -19.31 -12.05 -9.55
C ILE A 44 -20.71 -11.93 -8.94
N SER A 45 -21.42 -10.84 -9.24
CA SER A 45 -22.85 -10.67 -8.92
C SER A 45 -23.70 -10.91 -10.17
N ALA A 46 -24.78 -11.68 -10.05
CA ALA A 46 -25.70 -12.01 -11.15
C ALA A 46 -27.17 -11.69 -10.82
N THR A 47 -27.99 -11.52 -11.85
CA THR A 47 -29.43 -11.27 -11.78
C THR A 47 -30.11 -11.83 -13.05
N ALA A 48 -31.40 -12.14 -13.00
CA ALA A 48 -32.17 -12.65 -14.14
C ALA A 48 -33.21 -11.63 -14.63
N SER A 49 -33.50 -11.65 -15.93
CA SER A 49 -34.59 -10.85 -16.48
C SER A 49 -35.96 -11.40 -16.04
N PRO A 50 -36.96 -10.55 -15.77
CA PRO A 50 -38.31 -10.99 -15.42
C PRO A 50 -39.01 -11.90 -16.44
N ASP A 51 -38.65 -11.82 -17.73
CA ASP A 51 -39.11 -12.73 -18.78
C ASP A 51 -38.43 -14.12 -18.76
N GLY A 52 -37.34 -14.28 -18.00
CA GLY A 52 -36.57 -15.51 -17.90
C GLY A 52 -35.67 -15.83 -19.11
N GLU A 53 -35.49 -14.91 -20.07
CA GLU A 53 -34.63 -15.13 -21.24
C GLU A 53 -33.13 -14.91 -20.94
N TRP A 54 -32.79 -14.00 -20.02
CA TRP A 54 -31.44 -13.45 -19.86
C TRP A 54 -30.92 -13.49 -18.41
N ILE A 55 -29.60 -13.62 -18.29
CA ILE A 55 -28.84 -13.37 -17.07
C ILE A 55 -27.91 -12.19 -17.33
N ALA A 56 -27.97 -11.17 -16.48
CA ALA A 56 -26.99 -10.10 -16.43
C ALA A 56 -26.07 -10.31 -15.23
N PHE A 57 -24.76 -10.10 -15.40
CA PHE A 57 -23.78 -10.28 -14.35
C PHE A 57 -22.62 -9.29 -14.48
N ASP A 58 -21.94 -8.99 -13.38
CA ASP A 58 -20.65 -8.33 -13.45
C ASP A 58 -19.51 -9.36 -13.58
N LEU A 59 -18.51 -9.00 -14.39
CA LEU A 59 -17.24 -9.71 -14.52
C LEU A 59 -16.22 -8.72 -15.09
N TYR A 60 -15.02 -8.69 -14.53
CA TYR A 60 -13.96 -7.79 -14.98
C TYR A 60 -14.39 -6.31 -14.99
N SER A 61 -15.02 -5.83 -13.91
CA SER A 61 -15.47 -4.43 -13.77
C SER A 61 -16.36 -3.94 -14.95
N ALA A 62 -17.13 -4.85 -15.53
CA ALA A 62 -18.08 -4.56 -16.60
C ALA A 62 -19.32 -5.45 -16.49
N ILE A 63 -20.45 -4.96 -17.02
CA ILE A 63 -21.70 -5.71 -17.10
C ILE A 63 -21.69 -6.58 -18.36
N TRP A 64 -22.14 -7.82 -18.21
CA TRP A 64 -22.30 -8.83 -19.25
C TRP A 64 -23.73 -9.35 -19.29
N LEU A 65 -24.14 -9.87 -20.45
CA LEU A 65 -25.44 -10.47 -20.70
C LEU A 65 -25.28 -11.84 -21.36
N ALA A 66 -25.81 -12.90 -20.76
CA ALA A 66 -25.84 -14.25 -21.32
C ALA A 66 -27.29 -14.80 -21.37
N PRO A 67 -27.61 -15.76 -22.25
CA PRO A 67 -28.90 -16.45 -22.22
C PRO A 67 -29.09 -17.19 -20.90
N ALA A 68 -30.32 -17.29 -20.39
CA ALA A 68 -30.62 -18.01 -19.14
C ALA A 68 -30.43 -19.54 -19.25
N GLY A 69 -30.43 -20.09 -20.47
CA GLY A 69 -30.00 -21.47 -20.75
C GLY A 69 -28.48 -21.67 -20.82
N GLY A 70 -27.70 -20.62 -20.53
CA GLY A 70 -26.24 -20.57 -20.70
C GLY A 70 -25.79 -20.25 -22.12
N GLY A 71 -24.50 -19.92 -22.29
CA GLY A 71 -23.90 -19.69 -23.60
C GLY A 71 -22.78 -18.65 -23.64
N THR A 72 -22.62 -18.00 -24.79
CA THR A 72 -21.64 -16.90 -24.95
C THR A 72 -22.23 -15.59 -24.44
N ALA A 73 -21.49 -14.88 -23.60
CA ALA A 73 -21.91 -13.62 -23.00
C ALA A 73 -21.50 -12.43 -23.88
N ARG A 74 -22.42 -11.47 -24.06
CA ARG A 74 -22.17 -10.16 -24.67
C ARG A 74 -21.78 -9.16 -23.58
N ARG A 75 -20.65 -8.48 -23.74
CA ARG A 75 -20.29 -7.33 -22.90
C ARG A 75 -21.20 -6.14 -23.20
N LEU A 76 -21.69 -5.48 -22.16
CA LEU A 76 -22.59 -4.32 -22.26
C LEU A 76 -21.91 -2.99 -21.92
N THR A 77 -20.97 -2.97 -20.97
CA THR A 77 -20.23 -1.75 -20.59
C THR A 77 -18.73 -1.87 -20.88
N GLY A 78 -18.07 -0.75 -21.19
CA GLY A 78 -16.63 -0.70 -21.37
C GLY A 78 -15.83 -0.90 -20.06
N PRO A 79 -14.49 -0.93 -20.14
CA PRO A 79 -13.60 -1.04 -18.97
C PRO A 79 -13.51 0.26 -18.17
N LEU A 80 -13.87 1.42 -18.74
CA LEU A 80 -13.70 2.73 -18.11
C LEU A 80 -14.80 3.05 -17.09
N GLN A 81 -15.98 2.44 -17.26
CA GLN A 81 -17.14 2.63 -16.39
C GLN A 81 -16.95 2.01 -15.01
N ASP A 82 -16.14 0.96 -14.89
CA ASP A 82 -15.93 0.19 -13.65
C ASP A 82 -17.27 -0.25 -13.01
N ALA A 83 -18.04 -0.99 -13.81
CA ALA A 83 -19.46 -1.22 -13.61
C ALA A 83 -19.74 -2.57 -12.93
N THR A 84 -20.54 -2.55 -11.85
CA THR A 84 -20.85 -3.72 -11.00
C THR A 84 -22.30 -3.71 -10.48
N ARG A 85 -22.69 -4.80 -9.82
CA ARG A 85 -24.00 -5.02 -9.15
C ARG A 85 -25.22 -4.70 -10.04
N PRO A 86 -25.38 -5.37 -11.21
CA PRO A 86 -26.52 -5.16 -12.10
C PRO A 86 -27.86 -5.60 -11.48
N HIS A 87 -28.95 -4.96 -11.91
CA HIS A 87 -30.34 -5.33 -11.61
C HIS A 87 -31.26 -5.00 -12.79
N PHE A 88 -32.12 -5.93 -13.22
CA PHE A 88 -33.09 -5.68 -14.30
C PHE A 88 -34.24 -4.78 -13.84
N ALA A 89 -34.79 -4.00 -14.78
CA ALA A 89 -36.10 -3.38 -14.64
C ALA A 89 -37.22 -4.41 -14.89
N PRO A 90 -38.44 -4.21 -14.34
CA PRO A 90 -39.60 -5.07 -14.61
C PRO A 90 -39.98 -5.23 -16.09
N ASP A 91 -39.53 -4.32 -16.96
CA ASP A 91 -39.73 -4.38 -18.41
C ASP A 91 -38.82 -5.36 -19.17
N SER A 92 -37.85 -5.97 -18.48
CA SER A 92 -36.81 -6.86 -19.05
C SER A 92 -35.94 -6.23 -20.16
N ARG A 93 -35.96 -4.91 -20.32
CA ARG A 93 -35.20 -4.17 -21.36
C ARG A 93 -34.17 -3.21 -20.79
N ARG A 94 -34.29 -2.81 -19.52
CA ARG A 94 -33.34 -1.92 -18.86
C ARG A 94 -32.60 -2.61 -17.73
N LEU A 95 -31.35 -2.22 -17.52
CA LEU A 95 -30.51 -2.59 -16.39
C LEU A 95 -30.11 -1.34 -15.60
N ALA A 96 -30.16 -1.42 -14.27
CA ALA A 96 -29.51 -0.47 -13.38
C ALA A 96 -28.24 -1.11 -12.80
N PHE A 97 -27.19 -0.31 -12.59
CA PHE A 97 -25.92 -0.76 -12.03
C PHE A 97 -25.18 0.40 -11.36
N GLN A 98 -24.17 0.10 -10.56
CA GLN A 98 -23.26 1.11 -10.00
C GLN A 98 -21.99 1.21 -10.86
N ALA A 99 -21.50 2.42 -11.10
CA ALA A 99 -20.29 2.70 -11.87
C ALA A 99 -19.39 3.67 -11.12
N TYR A 100 -18.09 3.68 -11.41
CA TYR A 100 -17.07 4.50 -10.74
C TYR A 100 -16.28 5.41 -11.70
N ALA A 101 -16.87 5.74 -12.86
CA ALA A 101 -16.20 6.53 -13.90
C ALA A 101 -15.73 7.92 -13.41
N GLU A 102 -16.50 8.55 -12.52
CA GLU A 102 -16.26 9.91 -12.01
C GLU A 102 -15.56 9.98 -10.64
N GLY A 103 -15.08 8.86 -10.10
CA GLY A 103 -14.34 8.85 -8.82
C GLY A 103 -15.20 8.89 -7.56
N ASN A 104 -16.51 8.76 -7.68
CA ASN A 104 -17.40 8.22 -6.65
C ASN A 104 -18.34 7.21 -7.32
N PHE A 105 -19.01 6.35 -6.53
CA PHE A 105 -20.00 5.45 -7.10
C PHE A 105 -21.29 6.20 -7.48
N HIS A 106 -21.76 6.01 -8.70
CA HIS A 106 -23.01 6.60 -9.21
C HIS A 106 -23.88 5.57 -9.90
N ILE A 107 -25.20 5.68 -9.69
CA ILE A 107 -26.17 4.79 -10.31
C ILE A 107 -26.37 5.18 -11.76
N HIS A 108 -26.31 4.18 -12.64
CA HIS A 108 -26.51 4.30 -14.07
C HIS A 108 -27.60 3.35 -14.54
N VAL A 109 -28.31 3.73 -15.62
CA VAL A 109 -29.29 2.89 -16.31
C VAL A 109 -28.93 2.76 -17.79
N LEU A 110 -29.07 1.55 -18.31
CA LEU A 110 -28.71 1.12 -19.66
C LEU A 110 -29.87 0.32 -20.29
N ASP A 111 -30.03 0.42 -21.60
CA ASP A 111 -30.92 -0.45 -22.39
C ASP A 111 -30.16 -1.68 -22.91
N LEU A 112 -30.81 -2.85 -22.98
CA LEU A 112 -30.20 -4.08 -23.49
C LEU A 112 -29.82 -4.01 -24.96
N ASP A 113 -30.50 -3.20 -25.78
CA ASP A 113 -30.09 -2.96 -27.17
C ASP A 113 -28.75 -2.21 -27.26
N GLY A 114 -28.32 -1.58 -26.16
CA GLY A 114 -27.03 -0.93 -25.98
C GLY A 114 -27.09 0.60 -26.04
N GLY A 115 -25.93 1.23 -26.21
CA GLY A 115 -25.74 2.68 -26.14
C GLY A 115 -25.00 3.11 -24.88
N GLU A 116 -24.81 4.42 -24.72
CA GLU A 116 -24.14 4.97 -23.53
C GLU A 116 -25.08 4.96 -22.31
N PRO A 117 -24.63 4.47 -21.13
CA PRO A 117 -25.45 4.47 -19.93
C PRO A 117 -25.85 5.86 -19.45
N ARG A 118 -27.12 6.03 -19.08
CA ARG A 118 -27.65 7.26 -18.47
C ARG A 118 -27.33 7.27 -16.97
N ARG A 119 -26.49 8.20 -16.53
CA ARG A 119 -26.27 8.47 -15.10
C ARG A 119 -27.54 9.03 -14.45
N LEU A 120 -27.81 8.62 -13.21
CA LEU A 120 -28.94 9.07 -12.39
C LEU A 120 -28.51 9.91 -11.18
N THR A 121 -27.38 9.59 -10.54
CA THR A 121 -26.88 10.28 -9.35
C THR A 121 -25.51 10.92 -9.59
N ASP A 122 -25.14 11.92 -8.78
CA ASP A 122 -23.86 12.61 -8.86
C ASP A 122 -23.39 13.19 -7.50
N GLY A 123 -22.29 13.92 -7.53
CA GLY A 123 -21.70 14.60 -6.38
C GLY A 123 -20.57 13.81 -5.68
N PRO A 124 -20.16 14.24 -4.48
CA PRO A 124 -19.02 13.67 -3.73
C PRO A 124 -19.35 12.35 -2.98
N HIS A 125 -20.56 11.83 -3.19
CA HIS A 125 -21.13 10.71 -2.45
C HIS A 125 -21.13 9.42 -3.27
N ASP A 126 -20.80 8.31 -2.62
CA ASP A 126 -20.96 6.98 -3.20
C ASP A 126 -22.44 6.59 -3.11
N HIS A 127 -23.02 6.17 -4.24
CA HIS A 127 -24.37 5.63 -4.40
C HIS A 127 -24.27 4.22 -4.97
N ARG A 128 -24.76 3.20 -4.25
CA ARG A 128 -24.42 1.79 -4.47
C ARG A 128 -25.64 0.86 -4.47
N GLU A 129 -25.43 -0.35 -4.96
CA GLU A 129 -26.36 -1.49 -4.86
C GLU A 129 -27.81 -1.22 -5.34
N PRO A 130 -28.02 -0.77 -6.60
CA PRO A 130 -29.33 -0.37 -7.08
C PRO A 130 -30.32 -1.54 -7.24
N ARG A 131 -31.60 -1.27 -6.92
CA ARG A 131 -32.75 -2.17 -7.16
C ARG A 131 -33.95 -1.40 -7.70
N PHE A 132 -34.46 -1.77 -8.87
CA PHE A 132 -35.75 -1.27 -9.33
C PHE A 132 -36.90 -1.76 -8.42
N SER A 133 -37.88 -0.90 -8.20
CA SER A 133 -39.18 -1.28 -7.64
C SER A 133 -39.92 -2.24 -8.58
N PRO A 134 -40.84 -3.08 -8.07
CA PRO A 134 -41.65 -3.98 -8.92
C PRO A 134 -42.51 -3.28 -9.99
N ASP A 135 -42.80 -1.98 -9.83
CA ASP A 135 -43.50 -1.17 -10.82
C ASP A 135 -42.58 -0.39 -11.78
N GLY A 136 -41.25 -0.45 -11.57
CA GLY A 136 -40.23 0.14 -12.44
C GLY A 136 -40.11 1.67 -12.39
N ARG A 137 -40.75 2.34 -11.42
CA ARG A 137 -40.70 3.80 -11.23
C ARG A 137 -39.57 4.30 -10.33
N THR A 138 -39.11 3.46 -9.40
CA THR A 138 -38.20 3.88 -8.32
C THR A 138 -36.99 2.96 -8.30
N ILE A 139 -35.82 3.49 -7.91
CA ILE A 139 -34.65 2.68 -7.57
C ILE A 139 -34.34 2.87 -6.09
N ALA A 140 -34.27 1.77 -5.34
CA ALA A 140 -33.67 1.75 -4.01
C ALA A 140 -32.14 1.58 -4.13
N LEU A 141 -31.39 2.29 -3.30
CA LEU A 141 -29.92 2.28 -3.29
C LEU A 141 -29.38 2.62 -1.88
N ALA A 142 -28.12 2.29 -1.62
CA ALA A 142 -27.39 2.75 -0.42
C ALA A 142 -26.54 3.98 -0.75
N ALA A 143 -26.51 5.02 0.09
CA ALA A 143 -25.66 6.21 -0.15
C ALA A 143 -25.14 6.93 1.10
N ASP A 144 -23.89 7.38 1.05
CA ASP A 144 -23.12 7.96 2.17
C ASP A 144 -23.32 9.47 2.36
N ARG A 145 -24.58 9.93 2.26
CA ARG A 145 -24.95 11.35 2.31
C ARG A 145 -25.10 11.92 3.73
N GLY A 146 -25.23 11.06 4.74
CA GLY A 146 -25.18 11.42 6.17
C GLY A 146 -23.76 11.28 6.76
N ASP A 147 -23.67 10.94 8.05
CA ASP A 147 -22.43 10.50 8.70
C ASP A 147 -22.09 9.01 8.43
N GLY A 148 -22.96 8.31 7.70
CA GLY A 148 -22.75 6.96 7.17
C GLY A 148 -23.63 6.69 5.93
N TYR A 149 -23.66 5.44 5.48
CA TYR A 149 -24.58 4.96 4.45
C TYR A 149 -25.98 4.75 5.02
N GLY A 150 -26.99 5.36 4.39
CA GLY A 150 -28.42 5.04 4.61
C GLY A 150 -29.06 4.46 3.35
N ILE A 151 -30.32 4.04 3.44
CA ILE A 151 -31.14 3.60 2.30
C ILE A 151 -31.91 4.79 1.72
N TRP A 152 -31.82 4.96 0.40
CA TRP A 152 -32.44 6.05 -0.36
C TRP A 152 -33.29 5.52 -1.52
N LEU A 153 -34.29 6.31 -1.90
CA LEU A 153 -35.16 6.08 -3.06
C LEU A 153 -34.90 7.16 -4.11
N TYR A 154 -34.61 6.75 -5.34
CA TYR A 154 -34.52 7.60 -6.52
C TYR A 154 -35.78 7.43 -7.38
N ASP A 155 -36.56 8.49 -7.51
CA ASP A 155 -37.73 8.56 -8.40
C ASP A 155 -37.28 8.84 -9.84
N LEU A 156 -37.66 7.99 -10.80
CA LEU A 156 -37.24 8.09 -12.21
C LEU A 156 -38.04 9.08 -13.06
N GLU A 157 -39.19 9.57 -12.57
CA GLU A 157 -40.03 10.58 -13.26
C GLU A 157 -39.77 11.99 -12.71
N ALA A 158 -39.58 12.11 -11.39
CA ALA A 158 -39.22 13.35 -10.73
C ALA A 158 -37.69 13.61 -10.66
N GLU A 159 -36.87 12.64 -11.09
CA GLU A 159 -35.40 12.62 -11.04
C GLU A 159 -34.83 12.99 -9.65
N LYS A 160 -35.51 12.50 -8.60
CA LYS A 160 -35.31 12.96 -7.22
C LYS A 160 -34.88 11.83 -6.30
N LEU A 161 -33.74 12.04 -5.63
CA LEU A 161 -33.26 11.21 -4.52
C LEU A 161 -33.89 11.67 -3.19
N THR A 162 -34.41 10.73 -2.38
CA THR A 162 -35.02 10.98 -1.06
C THR A 162 -34.59 9.89 -0.07
N ALA A 163 -34.27 10.23 1.18
CA ALA A 163 -33.93 9.24 2.21
C ALA A 163 -35.16 8.43 2.62
N LEU A 164 -34.97 7.14 2.88
CA LEU A 164 -35.98 6.24 3.47
C LEU A 164 -35.65 5.91 4.93
N THR A 165 -34.36 5.83 5.25
CA THR A 165 -33.85 5.59 6.61
C THR A 165 -32.92 6.72 7.05
N ASP A 166 -32.75 6.85 8.36
CA ASP A 166 -31.88 7.82 9.03
C ASP A 166 -31.29 7.09 10.25
N SER A 167 -30.01 6.70 10.15
CA SER A 167 -29.32 5.85 11.14
C SER A 167 -27.85 6.25 11.27
N ASP A 168 -27.30 6.03 12.47
CA ASP A 168 -25.90 6.17 12.84
C ASP A 168 -25.05 4.93 12.48
N VAL A 169 -25.67 3.86 11.97
CA VAL A 169 -25.01 2.62 11.53
C VAL A 169 -25.13 2.47 10.01
N ASP A 170 -24.07 2.03 9.34
CA ASP A 170 -24.09 1.86 7.87
C ASP A 170 -25.10 0.79 7.41
N GLU A 171 -26.00 1.20 6.53
CA GLU A 171 -27.00 0.37 5.87
C GLU A 171 -26.65 0.12 4.39
N ALA A 172 -26.93 -1.09 3.90
CA ALA A 172 -26.40 -1.59 2.64
C ALA A 172 -27.30 -2.62 1.95
N GLU A 173 -27.01 -2.87 0.67
CA GLU A 173 -27.57 -3.99 -0.12
C GLU A 173 -29.11 -4.13 -0.03
N PRO A 174 -29.90 -3.10 -0.41
CA PRO A 174 -31.35 -3.17 -0.37
C PRO A 174 -31.91 -4.24 -1.33
N SER A 175 -33.15 -4.66 -1.07
CA SER A 175 -34.00 -5.44 -1.97
C SER A 175 -35.48 -5.22 -1.66
N TRP A 176 -36.33 -5.13 -2.68
CA TRP A 176 -37.77 -4.85 -2.53
C TRP A 176 -38.57 -6.10 -2.16
N SER A 177 -39.69 -5.93 -1.46
CA SER A 177 -40.78 -6.91 -1.44
C SER A 177 -41.46 -6.99 -2.82
N ALA A 178 -42.00 -8.16 -3.18
CA ALA A 178 -42.70 -8.36 -4.46
C ALA A 178 -43.94 -7.45 -4.63
N ASP A 179 -44.56 -7.01 -3.53
CA ASP A 179 -45.69 -6.06 -3.54
C ASP A 179 -45.28 -4.58 -3.57
N GLY A 180 -43.96 -4.29 -3.52
CA GLY A 180 -43.39 -2.95 -3.57
C GLY A 180 -43.62 -2.09 -2.32
N ARG A 181 -44.09 -2.66 -1.19
CA ARG A 181 -44.43 -1.89 0.03
C ARG A 181 -43.32 -1.83 1.08
N SER A 182 -42.32 -2.70 1.00
CA SER A 182 -41.18 -2.70 1.91
C SER A 182 -39.86 -3.01 1.21
N ILE A 183 -38.76 -2.71 1.89
CA ILE A 183 -37.39 -3.00 1.47
C ILE A 183 -36.70 -3.73 2.62
N VAL A 184 -36.05 -4.86 2.31
CA VAL A 184 -35.07 -5.51 3.20
C VAL A 184 -33.68 -4.98 2.90
N TYR A 185 -32.83 -4.89 3.92
CA TYR A 185 -31.47 -4.34 3.82
C TYR A 185 -30.58 -4.89 4.94
N VAL A 186 -29.26 -4.79 4.74
CA VAL A 186 -28.25 -5.12 5.75
C VAL A 186 -27.95 -3.88 6.59
N GLN A 187 -27.84 -4.03 7.91
CA GLN A 187 -27.40 -2.96 8.82
C GLN A 187 -26.17 -3.43 9.61
N GLY A 188 -25.12 -2.59 9.62
CA GLY A 188 -23.87 -2.84 10.34
C GLY A 188 -23.04 -4.01 9.81
N ARG A 189 -23.39 -4.58 8.63
CA ARG A 189 -22.86 -5.83 8.06
C ARG A 189 -23.20 -7.12 8.83
N GLU A 190 -23.82 -7.02 10.01
CA GLU A 190 -24.08 -8.16 10.90
C GLU A 190 -25.56 -8.54 11.01
N SER A 191 -26.49 -7.61 10.74
CA SER A 191 -27.95 -7.82 10.86
C SER A 191 -28.72 -7.54 9.56
N ILE A 192 -29.92 -8.11 9.41
CA ILE A 192 -30.85 -7.82 8.32
C ILE A 192 -32.14 -7.23 8.90
N HIS A 193 -32.61 -6.13 8.31
CA HIS A 193 -33.84 -5.43 8.67
C HIS A 193 -34.79 -5.34 7.48
N ALA A 194 -36.05 -4.98 7.76
CA ALA A 194 -37.07 -4.65 6.78
C ALA A 194 -37.75 -3.33 7.17
N THR A 195 -37.92 -2.40 6.24
CA THR A 195 -38.66 -1.14 6.47
C THR A 195 -39.77 -0.94 5.45
N THR A 196 -40.90 -0.39 5.87
CA THR A 196 -41.96 0.06 4.97
C THR A 196 -41.68 1.48 4.45
N LEU A 197 -42.31 1.87 3.33
CA LEU A 197 -42.05 3.18 2.67
C LEU A 197 -42.43 4.42 3.50
N ASP A 198 -42.98 4.25 4.70
CA ASP A 198 -43.21 5.28 5.72
C ASP A 198 -42.19 5.24 6.88
N GLY A 199 -41.05 4.56 6.69
CA GLY A 199 -39.89 4.56 7.60
C GLY A 199 -39.99 3.61 8.81
N ARG A 200 -40.99 2.72 8.87
CA ARG A 200 -41.16 1.79 10.00
C ARG A 200 -40.34 0.52 9.82
N SER A 201 -39.13 0.51 10.37
CA SER A 201 -38.21 -0.63 10.36
C SER A 201 -38.55 -1.72 11.40
N ARG A 202 -38.20 -2.99 11.08
CA ARG A 202 -38.13 -4.14 11.98
C ARG A 202 -36.88 -4.98 11.68
N GLU A 203 -36.28 -5.58 12.70
CA GLU A 203 -35.23 -6.59 12.51
C GLU A 203 -35.84 -7.91 11.96
N LEU A 204 -35.10 -8.58 11.08
CA LEU A 204 -35.41 -9.92 10.56
C LEU A 204 -34.37 -10.96 10.97
N VAL A 205 -33.08 -10.58 10.97
CA VAL A 205 -31.96 -11.43 11.39
C VAL A 205 -31.07 -10.63 12.33
N PRO A 206 -30.94 -11.02 13.61
CA PRO A 206 -30.11 -10.30 14.57
C PRO A 206 -28.62 -10.49 14.29
N ALA A 207 -27.82 -9.53 14.76
CA ALA A 207 -26.36 -9.62 14.75
C ALA A 207 -25.87 -10.86 15.53
N ALA A 208 -24.85 -11.53 14.99
CA ALA A 208 -24.30 -12.76 15.55
C ALA A 208 -22.76 -12.72 15.60
N PRO A 209 -22.10 -13.20 16.68
CA PRO A 209 -20.65 -13.10 16.82
C PRO A 209 -19.87 -13.66 15.62
N ALA A 210 -18.85 -12.91 15.18
CA ALA A 210 -17.97 -13.25 14.06
C ALA A 210 -18.69 -13.63 12.75
N THR A 211 -19.91 -13.14 12.55
CA THR A 211 -20.79 -13.47 11.42
C THR A 211 -21.17 -12.18 10.70
N THR A 212 -21.14 -12.19 9.37
CA THR A 212 -21.67 -11.10 8.53
C THR A 212 -22.73 -11.62 7.57
N VAL A 213 -23.64 -10.75 7.17
CA VAL A 213 -24.81 -11.08 6.35
C VAL A 213 -24.89 -10.14 5.14
N HIS A 214 -25.24 -10.71 3.99
CA HIS A 214 -25.15 -10.06 2.67
C HIS A 214 -26.33 -10.50 1.79
N ALA A 215 -26.64 -9.70 0.78
CA ALA A 215 -27.61 -9.96 -0.29
C ALA A 215 -29.00 -10.48 0.17
N PRO A 216 -29.70 -9.78 1.08
CA PRO A 216 -31.05 -10.17 1.51
C PRO A 216 -32.06 -10.08 0.35
N ALA A 217 -32.92 -11.09 0.21
CA ALA A 217 -34.01 -11.10 -0.77
C ALA A 217 -35.23 -11.89 -0.26
N LEU A 218 -36.40 -11.25 -0.24
CA LEU A 218 -37.68 -11.91 0.07
C LEU A 218 -38.23 -12.65 -1.18
N ALA A 219 -38.88 -13.78 -0.96
CA ALA A 219 -39.69 -14.45 -1.98
C ALA A 219 -41.02 -13.72 -2.24
N GLU A 220 -41.79 -14.20 -3.21
CA GLU A 220 -43.12 -13.68 -3.58
C GLU A 220 -44.16 -13.76 -2.44
N ASP A 221 -43.91 -14.60 -1.42
CA ASP A 221 -44.78 -14.72 -0.23
C ASP A 221 -44.61 -13.57 0.78
N GLY A 222 -43.55 -12.77 0.66
CA GLY A 222 -43.22 -11.67 1.56
C GLY A 222 -42.62 -12.06 2.91
N GLU A 223 -42.44 -13.36 3.20
CA GLU A 223 -41.97 -13.87 4.51
C GLU A 223 -40.72 -14.77 4.37
N THR A 224 -40.56 -15.52 3.27
CA THR A 224 -39.39 -16.38 3.06
C THR A 224 -38.18 -15.55 2.63
N LEU A 225 -37.35 -15.22 3.61
CA LEU A 225 -36.07 -14.54 3.40
C LEU A 225 -34.99 -15.51 2.94
N ALA A 226 -34.28 -15.16 1.86
CA ALA A 226 -32.97 -15.69 1.50
C ALA A 226 -31.88 -14.65 1.78
N TYR A 227 -30.69 -15.10 2.19
CA TYR A 227 -29.51 -14.25 2.37
C TYR A 227 -28.21 -15.08 2.36
N VAL A 228 -27.07 -14.42 2.17
CA VAL A 228 -25.73 -15.02 2.30
C VAL A 228 -25.16 -14.73 3.69
N ARG A 229 -24.70 -15.77 4.39
CA ARG A 229 -24.12 -15.69 5.75
C ARG A 229 -22.66 -16.13 5.72
N ALA A 230 -21.75 -15.21 6.01
CA ALA A 230 -20.31 -15.45 6.05
C ALA A 230 -19.80 -15.49 7.50
N HIS A 231 -19.13 -16.58 7.86
CA HIS A 231 -18.44 -16.79 9.14
C HIS A 231 -16.92 -16.84 8.90
N ALA A 232 -16.14 -17.17 9.94
CA ALA A 232 -14.68 -17.21 9.93
C ALA A 232 -14.04 -18.25 8.98
N ASP A 233 -14.80 -19.20 8.46
CA ASP A 233 -14.30 -20.41 7.80
C ASP A 233 -15.27 -20.97 6.73
N THR A 234 -16.45 -20.37 6.60
CA THR A 234 -17.54 -20.85 5.75
C THR A 234 -18.38 -19.66 5.29
N VAL A 235 -18.85 -19.70 4.03
CA VAL A 235 -19.90 -18.80 3.52
C VAL A 235 -21.06 -19.65 3.04
N ARG A 236 -22.29 -19.29 3.41
CA ARG A 236 -23.47 -20.14 3.20
C ARG A 236 -24.63 -19.35 2.62
N LEU A 237 -25.31 -19.92 1.62
CA LEU A 237 -26.64 -19.49 1.24
C LEU A 237 -27.63 -20.01 2.29
N VAL A 238 -28.46 -19.11 2.83
CA VAL A 238 -29.45 -19.38 3.87
C VAL A 238 -30.83 -19.02 3.34
N VAL A 239 -31.83 -19.87 3.58
CA VAL A 239 -33.23 -19.68 3.15
C VAL A 239 -34.17 -20.08 4.27
N GLY A 240 -35.10 -19.20 4.65
CA GLY A 240 -36.03 -19.45 5.76
C GLY A 240 -35.34 -19.68 7.11
N GLY A 241 -34.10 -19.18 7.26
CA GLY A 241 -33.22 -19.41 8.42
C GLY A 241 -32.22 -20.57 8.26
N GLU A 242 -32.49 -21.52 7.38
CA GLU A 242 -31.70 -22.76 7.23
C GLU A 242 -30.62 -22.67 6.13
N PRO A 243 -29.38 -23.15 6.36
CA PRO A 243 -28.33 -23.18 5.33
C PRO A 243 -28.58 -24.23 4.24
N VAL A 244 -28.76 -23.79 2.99
CA VAL A 244 -29.06 -24.66 1.84
C VAL A 244 -27.85 -24.98 0.95
N SER A 245 -26.76 -24.20 1.04
CA SER A 245 -25.48 -24.54 0.39
C SER A 245 -24.65 -25.52 1.23
N GLY A 246 -23.64 -26.16 0.65
CA GLY A 246 -22.63 -26.94 1.39
C GLY A 246 -21.67 -26.07 2.21
N THR A 247 -20.91 -26.68 3.12
CA THR A 247 -19.79 -26.00 3.82
C THR A 247 -18.53 -25.86 2.95
N GLY A 248 -18.36 -26.73 1.96
CA GLY A 248 -17.26 -26.66 0.99
C GLY A 248 -17.56 -25.83 -0.25
N GLU A 249 -18.77 -25.28 -0.36
CA GLU A 249 -19.27 -24.48 -1.49
C GLU A 249 -18.95 -23.00 -1.26
N ASP A 250 -18.16 -22.38 -2.14
CA ASP A 250 -17.69 -21.01 -1.96
C ASP A 250 -18.71 -20.00 -2.49
N VAL A 251 -19.74 -19.75 -1.67
CA VAL A 251 -20.83 -18.82 -1.98
C VAL A 251 -20.32 -17.37 -1.94
N PHE A 252 -20.53 -16.62 -3.02
CA PHE A 252 -20.10 -15.23 -3.11
C PHE A 252 -21.10 -14.26 -2.48
N LEU A 253 -20.63 -13.05 -2.17
CA LEU A 253 -21.44 -11.95 -1.60
C LEU A 253 -22.19 -11.16 -2.69
N GLY A 254 -22.57 -11.84 -3.79
CA GLY A 254 -23.30 -11.29 -4.91
C GLY A 254 -24.81 -11.24 -4.65
N ALA A 255 -25.55 -10.50 -5.47
CA ALA A 255 -27.00 -10.41 -5.35
C ALA A 255 -27.69 -11.78 -5.49
N LEU A 256 -28.72 -12.02 -4.68
CA LEU A 256 -29.65 -13.13 -4.84
C LEU A 256 -30.84 -12.69 -5.71
N THR A 257 -31.42 -13.59 -6.49
CA THR A 257 -32.67 -13.33 -7.24
C THR A 257 -33.57 -14.57 -7.17
N TRP A 258 -34.80 -14.40 -6.72
CA TRP A 258 -35.81 -15.46 -6.76
C TRP A 258 -36.34 -15.62 -8.20
N LEU A 259 -36.31 -16.84 -8.74
CA LEU A 259 -36.77 -17.20 -10.09
C LEU A 259 -38.12 -17.94 -10.09
N ALA A 260 -38.62 -18.26 -8.89
CA ALA A 260 -39.90 -18.82 -8.51
C ALA A 260 -39.88 -18.92 -6.97
N ALA A 261 -41.03 -19.10 -6.32
CA ALA A 261 -41.12 -19.26 -4.86
C ALA A 261 -40.25 -20.41 -4.27
N ASP A 262 -39.80 -21.37 -5.09
CA ASP A 262 -38.96 -22.50 -4.68
C ASP A 262 -37.57 -22.53 -5.35
N ARG A 263 -37.12 -21.45 -6.03
CA ARG A 263 -35.90 -21.46 -6.84
C ARG A 263 -35.14 -20.13 -6.81
N ILE A 264 -33.87 -20.17 -6.41
CA ILE A 264 -32.99 -18.99 -6.24
C ILE A 264 -31.84 -19.03 -7.25
N LEU A 265 -31.54 -17.90 -7.88
CA LEU A 265 -30.29 -17.58 -8.57
C LEU A 265 -29.27 -17.01 -7.57
N TYR A 266 -28.03 -17.50 -7.63
CA TYR A 266 -26.90 -17.04 -6.83
C TYR A 266 -25.57 -17.33 -7.56
N THR A 267 -24.45 -16.93 -6.98
CA THR A 267 -23.11 -17.18 -7.52
C THR A 267 -22.23 -17.90 -6.49
N ALA A 268 -21.56 -18.98 -6.89
CA ALA A 268 -20.67 -19.74 -6.02
C ALA A 268 -19.69 -20.62 -6.81
N ASP A 269 -18.52 -20.89 -6.24
CA ASP A 269 -17.45 -21.72 -6.84
C ASP A 269 -17.10 -21.31 -8.28
N GLY A 270 -17.03 -19.99 -8.53
CA GLY A 270 -16.73 -19.41 -9.83
C GLY A 270 -17.90 -19.39 -10.82
N ARG A 271 -19.07 -19.94 -10.47
CA ARG A 271 -20.20 -20.17 -11.38
C ARG A 271 -21.41 -19.33 -11.03
N ILE A 272 -22.22 -19.05 -12.04
CA ILE A 272 -23.63 -18.66 -11.87
C ILE A 272 -24.43 -19.94 -11.63
N ARG A 273 -25.30 -19.96 -10.62
CA ARG A 273 -26.01 -21.17 -10.16
C ARG A 273 -27.47 -20.89 -9.87
N THR A 274 -28.31 -21.89 -10.06
CA THR A 274 -29.67 -21.95 -9.52
C THR A 274 -29.79 -23.08 -8.52
N ARG A 275 -30.66 -22.94 -7.51
CA ARG A 275 -30.90 -23.97 -6.47
C ARG A 275 -32.35 -23.96 -6.01
N HIS A 276 -32.89 -25.15 -5.75
CA HIS A 276 -34.11 -25.31 -4.95
C HIS A 276 -33.72 -25.48 -3.47
N PRO A 277 -34.37 -24.80 -2.49
CA PRO A 277 -33.95 -24.84 -1.08
C PRO A 277 -33.82 -26.25 -0.48
N GLY A 278 -34.70 -27.17 -0.86
CA GLY A 278 -34.64 -28.58 -0.45
C GLY A 278 -33.89 -29.52 -1.42
N GLY A 279 -33.07 -28.98 -2.33
CA GLY A 279 -32.50 -29.72 -3.45
C GLY A 279 -31.07 -29.31 -3.85
N GLY A 280 -30.61 -29.87 -4.96
CA GLY A 280 -29.30 -29.59 -5.53
C GLY A 280 -29.21 -28.21 -6.20
N ALA A 281 -27.98 -27.83 -6.56
CA ALA A 281 -27.71 -26.71 -7.44
C ALA A 281 -27.51 -27.17 -8.89
N ALA A 282 -27.77 -26.27 -9.84
CA ALA A 282 -27.46 -26.43 -11.27
C ALA A 282 -26.74 -25.17 -11.78
N ASP A 283 -25.65 -25.37 -12.51
CA ASP A 283 -24.84 -24.30 -13.11
C ASP A 283 -25.56 -23.68 -14.33
N ILE A 284 -25.37 -22.37 -14.53
CA ILE A 284 -25.63 -21.70 -15.81
C ILE A 284 -24.27 -21.36 -16.42
N ASP A 285 -23.88 -22.10 -17.45
CA ASP A 285 -22.61 -21.91 -18.15
C ASP A 285 -22.56 -20.55 -18.85
N PHE A 286 -21.46 -19.80 -18.67
CA PHE A 286 -21.17 -18.62 -19.47
C PHE A 286 -19.79 -18.73 -20.13
N ARG A 287 -19.59 -17.96 -21.21
CA ARG A 287 -18.29 -17.75 -21.85
C ARG A 287 -18.11 -16.26 -22.13
N ALA A 288 -17.14 -15.63 -21.48
CA ALA A 288 -16.78 -14.24 -21.68
C ALA A 288 -15.37 -14.13 -22.28
N THR A 289 -15.15 -13.17 -23.18
CA THR A 289 -13.88 -12.97 -23.88
C THR A 289 -13.44 -11.51 -23.75
N VAL A 290 -12.26 -11.27 -23.19
CA VAL A 290 -11.73 -9.92 -22.94
C VAL A 290 -10.37 -9.69 -23.59
N PRO A 291 -10.10 -8.48 -24.12
CA PRO A 291 -8.76 -8.11 -24.57
C PRO A 291 -7.82 -7.87 -23.39
N TYR A 292 -6.54 -8.15 -23.58
CA TYR A 292 -5.46 -7.78 -22.67
C TYR A 292 -4.29 -7.13 -23.44
N ARG A 293 -3.21 -6.79 -22.74
CA ARG A 293 -1.91 -6.45 -23.33
C ARG A 293 -0.84 -7.37 -22.76
N ASP A 294 0.10 -7.80 -23.60
CA ASP A 294 1.28 -8.54 -23.14
C ASP A 294 2.10 -7.63 -22.22
N HIS A 295 2.53 -8.16 -21.07
CA HIS A 295 3.50 -7.50 -20.21
C HIS A 295 4.83 -7.32 -20.96
N ARG A 296 5.53 -6.21 -20.68
CA ARG A 296 6.82 -5.88 -21.28
C ARG A 296 7.77 -5.41 -20.19
N PRO A 297 8.83 -6.17 -19.88
CA PRO A 297 9.86 -5.74 -18.95
C PRO A 297 10.42 -4.37 -19.33
N ARG A 298 10.71 -3.55 -18.32
CA ARG A 298 11.29 -2.22 -18.49
C ARG A 298 12.79 -2.25 -18.18
N PRO A 299 13.62 -1.48 -18.91
CA PRO A 299 15.03 -1.37 -18.57
C PRO A 299 15.20 -0.68 -17.20
N PRO A 300 16.29 -0.97 -16.47
CA PRO A 300 16.49 -0.38 -15.15
C PRO A 300 16.73 1.13 -15.28
N ARG A 301 16.06 1.93 -14.44
CA ARG A 301 16.20 3.40 -14.44
C ARG A 301 17.51 3.90 -13.85
N ARG A 302 18.26 3.04 -13.14
CA ARG A 302 19.50 3.38 -12.43
C ARG A 302 20.61 2.42 -12.82
N ASP A 303 21.79 2.97 -13.13
CA ASP A 303 23.01 2.20 -13.33
C ASP A 303 23.59 1.80 -11.96
N PRO A 304 23.70 0.50 -11.62
CA PRO A 304 24.37 0.07 -10.40
C PRO A 304 25.88 0.34 -10.44
N ASP A 305 26.45 0.46 -11.65
CA ASP A 305 27.84 0.85 -11.90
C ASP A 305 28.05 2.36 -12.08
N ASP A 306 27.10 3.20 -11.65
CA ASP A 306 27.36 4.64 -11.55
C ASP A 306 28.51 4.95 -10.57
N THR A 307 29.40 5.86 -10.97
CA THR A 307 30.55 6.36 -10.19
C THR A 307 30.54 7.88 -10.03
N GLY A 308 29.46 8.54 -10.46
CA GLY A 308 29.30 9.98 -10.47
C GLY A 308 29.17 10.62 -9.08
N ARG A 309 28.84 11.91 -9.09
CA ARG A 309 28.45 12.68 -7.90
C ARG A 309 27.08 13.29 -8.16
N HIS A 310 26.11 12.97 -7.32
CA HIS A 310 24.71 13.35 -7.49
C HIS A 310 24.35 14.46 -6.50
N PRO A 311 23.56 15.47 -6.89
CA PRO A 311 22.96 16.39 -5.92
C PRO A 311 22.01 15.62 -5.00
N VAL A 312 22.01 15.93 -3.70
CA VAL A 312 21.00 15.41 -2.77
C VAL A 312 19.61 15.87 -3.19
N ARG A 313 18.64 14.94 -3.24
CA ARG A 313 17.20 15.24 -3.36
C ARG A 313 16.40 14.76 -2.14
N GLY A 314 16.94 13.85 -1.33
CA GLY A 314 16.38 13.39 -0.06
C GLY A 314 16.52 14.42 1.05
N ILE A 315 15.67 15.44 1.03
CA ILE A 315 15.62 16.53 2.02
C ILE A 315 14.39 16.29 2.90
N ALA A 316 14.52 15.46 3.93
CA ALA A 316 13.38 15.11 4.77
C ALA A 316 13.12 16.17 5.86
N GLY A 317 11.84 16.56 6.01
CA GLY A 317 11.32 17.46 7.04
C GLY A 317 12.05 18.80 7.23
N PRO A 318 12.27 19.62 6.17
CA PRO A 318 12.98 20.89 6.29
C PRO A 318 12.20 21.95 7.08
N VAL A 319 12.87 22.64 8.00
CA VAL A 319 12.28 23.71 8.83
C VAL A 319 13.13 24.98 8.79
N LEU A 320 12.48 26.13 8.55
CA LEU A 320 13.10 27.45 8.55
C LEU A 320 13.30 27.96 9.99
N SER A 321 14.38 28.70 10.25
CA SER A 321 14.65 29.29 11.56
C SER A 321 13.71 30.47 11.87
N PRO A 322 13.49 30.83 13.15
CA PRO A 322 12.62 31.95 13.53
C PRO A 322 13.00 33.29 12.89
N ASP A 323 14.31 33.56 12.74
CA ASP A 323 14.82 34.76 12.06
C ASP A 323 14.75 34.70 10.52
N GLY A 324 14.37 33.54 9.95
CA GLY A 324 14.30 33.30 8.51
C GLY A 324 15.66 33.17 7.80
N THR A 325 16.78 33.09 8.53
CA THR A 325 18.14 33.10 7.91
C THR A 325 18.75 31.72 7.70
N GLN A 326 18.25 30.67 8.36
CA GLN A 326 18.76 29.29 8.30
C GLN A 326 17.65 28.26 8.05
N VAL A 327 18.03 27.09 7.53
CA VAL A 327 17.17 25.91 7.37
C VAL A 327 17.83 24.74 8.10
N ALA A 328 17.06 23.98 8.87
CA ALA A 328 17.46 22.66 9.38
C ALA A 328 16.71 21.55 8.64
N PHE A 329 17.36 20.42 8.34
CA PHE A 329 16.76 19.30 7.59
C PHE A 329 17.53 17.98 7.81
N ARG A 330 16.90 16.84 7.50
CA ARG A 330 17.54 15.51 7.47
C ARG A 330 17.98 15.16 6.04
N ALA A 331 19.21 14.68 5.88
CA ALA A 331 19.75 14.17 4.61
C ALA A 331 20.97 13.24 4.83
N LEU A 332 21.12 12.19 4.03
CA LEU A 332 22.28 11.28 4.01
C LEU A 332 22.63 10.64 5.37
N GLY A 333 21.63 10.27 6.18
CA GLY A 333 21.78 9.71 7.52
C GLY A 333 21.99 10.75 8.63
N ALA A 334 22.06 12.04 8.29
CA ALA A 334 22.46 13.10 9.20
C ALA A 334 21.47 14.27 9.27
N LEU A 335 21.50 15.01 10.38
CA LEU A 335 20.85 16.32 10.49
C LEU A 335 21.82 17.43 10.06
N TRP A 336 21.30 18.39 9.30
CA TRP A 336 22.05 19.51 8.73
C TRP A 336 21.41 20.85 9.08
N VAL A 337 22.25 21.87 9.30
CA VAL A 337 21.84 23.28 9.37
C VAL A 337 22.55 24.06 8.26
N MET A 338 21.81 24.93 7.58
CA MET A 338 22.29 25.69 6.42
C MET A 338 21.75 27.12 6.40
N PRO A 339 22.61 28.16 6.41
CA PRO A 339 22.18 29.52 6.07
C PRO A 339 21.53 29.56 4.69
N VAL A 340 20.42 30.28 4.50
CA VAL A 340 19.57 30.22 3.29
C VAL A 340 20.37 30.48 2.00
N GLY A 341 20.67 29.41 1.25
CA GLY A 341 21.47 29.43 0.01
C GLY A 341 23.00 29.38 0.18
N GLY A 342 23.48 29.12 1.40
CA GLY A 342 24.88 29.08 1.80
C GLY A 342 25.57 27.71 1.56
N ARG A 343 26.20 27.18 2.61
CA ARG A 343 26.72 25.80 2.67
C ARG A 343 26.12 25.10 3.89
N PRO A 344 25.66 23.85 3.78
CA PRO A 344 25.15 23.10 4.91
C PRO A 344 26.29 22.58 5.80
N ARG A 345 26.03 22.49 7.11
CA ARG A 345 26.89 21.90 8.14
C ARG A 345 26.11 20.79 8.85
N ALA A 346 26.71 19.61 9.03
CA ALA A 346 26.10 18.57 9.84
C ALA A 346 26.09 18.97 11.33
N VAL A 347 25.01 18.65 12.02
CA VAL A 347 24.82 18.86 13.47
C VAL A 347 24.72 17.54 14.25
N ALA A 348 24.15 16.50 13.63
CA ALA A 348 24.22 15.12 14.12
C ALA A 348 24.52 14.19 12.93
N ASP A 349 25.67 13.50 12.98
CA ASP A 349 26.16 12.56 11.96
C ASP A 349 26.94 11.42 12.68
N ASP A 350 26.22 10.70 13.54
CA ASP A 350 26.70 9.69 14.49
C ASP A 350 26.35 8.24 14.09
N GLY A 351 25.62 8.06 12.99
CA GLY A 351 25.11 6.78 12.50
C GLY A 351 23.71 6.39 13.00
N ALA A 352 23.15 7.13 13.97
CA ALA A 352 21.78 6.93 14.45
C ALA A 352 20.73 7.49 13.48
N PHE A 353 19.47 7.06 13.63
CA PHE A 353 18.33 7.64 12.93
C PHE A 353 17.93 8.96 13.57
N ASN A 354 18.69 10.01 13.27
CA ASN A 354 18.36 11.36 13.68
C ASN A 354 17.30 11.95 12.74
N SER A 355 16.12 12.31 13.25
CA SER A 355 14.99 12.78 12.45
C SER A 355 14.23 13.96 13.05
N ASP A 356 13.41 14.57 12.20
CA ASP A 356 12.40 15.55 12.60
C ASP A 356 12.90 16.77 13.38
N PRO A 357 13.87 17.55 12.83
CA PRO A 357 14.31 18.76 13.48
C PRO A 357 13.15 19.78 13.63
N ASP A 358 13.22 20.56 14.70
CA ASP A 358 12.43 21.77 14.91
C ASP A 358 13.23 22.82 15.70
N TRP A 359 12.99 24.10 15.43
CA TRP A 359 13.73 25.20 16.06
C TRP A 359 13.10 25.64 17.38
N HIS A 360 13.91 25.74 18.43
CA HIS A 360 13.48 26.45 19.64
C HIS A 360 13.21 27.93 19.31
N PRO A 361 12.21 28.61 19.90
CA PRO A 361 11.78 29.95 19.46
C PRO A 361 12.86 31.05 19.48
N ASP A 362 13.94 30.90 20.26
CA ASP A 362 15.07 31.83 20.27
C ASP A 362 16.10 31.61 19.14
N GLY A 363 15.96 30.54 18.35
CA GLY A 363 16.86 30.17 17.25
C GLY A 363 18.21 29.55 17.65
N ARG A 364 18.46 29.27 18.94
CA ARG A 364 19.78 28.83 19.46
C ARG A 364 19.93 27.31 19.62
N SER A 365 18.84 26.55 19.53
CA SER A 365 18.87 25.09 19.62
C SER A 365 17.79 24.44 18.76
N LEU A 366 18.05 23.21 18.32
CA LEU A 366 17.06 22.34 17.70
C LEU A 366 16.54 21.32 18.72
N VAL A 367 15.28 20.87 18.59
CA VAL A 367 14.83 19.56 19.09
C VAL A 367 14.77 18.58 17.91
N TYR A 368 15.02 17.30 18.16
CA TYR A 368 14.94 16.22 17.17
C TYR A 368 14.68 14.87 17.85
N SER A 369 14.32 13.85 17.08
CA SER A 369 14.26 12.46 17.55
C SER A 369 15.54 11.70 17.17
N SER A 370 16.03 10.81 18.04
CA SER A 370 17.18 9.94 17.73
C SER A 370 17.14 8.63 18.52
N ASP A 371 17.44 7.52 17.85
CA ASP A 371 17.52 6.18 18.41
C ASP A 371 18.92 5.77 18.90
N ARG A 372 19.86 6.73 19.02
CA ARG A 372 21.25 6.51 19.45
C ARG A 372 21.45 5.79 20.80
N GLU A 373 20.40 5.72 21.64
CA GLU A 373 20.38 4.98 22.91
C GLU A 373 19.31 3.85 22.92
N GLY A 374 18.98 3.29 21.75
CA GLY A 374 18.22 2.05 21.56
C GLY A 374 16.77 2.22 21.10
N ALA A 375 16.04 3.19 21.65
CA ALA A 375 14.68 3.58 21.20
C ALA A 375 14.68 5.08 20.83
N PRO A 376 13.86 5.52 19.85
CA PRO A 376 13.81 6.93 19.46
C PRO A 376 13.39 7.82 20.64
N ALA A 377 14.28 8.68 21.11
CA ALA A 377 14.05 9.62 22.20
C ALA A 377 14.19 11.06 21.71
N LEU A 378 13.70 12.03 22.49
CA LEU A 378 13.85 13.45 22.17
C LEU A 378 15.22 13.97 22.64
N TRP A 379 15.91 14.66 21.74
CA TRP A 379 17.21 15.28 21.98
C TRP A 379 17.17 16.76 21.61
N ARG A 380 18.00 17.56 22.29
CA ARG A 380 18.22 18.97 22.03
C ARG A 380 19.66 19.21 21.55
N HIS A 381 19.84 19.82 20.38
CA HIS A 381 21.15 20.22 19.89
C HIS A 381 21.37 21.72 20.13
N HIS A 382 22.43 22.09 20.86
CA HIS A 382 22.82 23.47 21.13
C HIS A 382 23.74 23.99 20.02
N LEU A 383 23.35 25.07 19.33
CA LEU A 383 24.09 25.57 18.16
C LEU A 383 25.32 26.42 18.54
N ASP A 384 25.38 26.90 19.77
CA ASP A 384 26.47 27.77 20.28
C ASP A 384 27.77 26.99 20.58
N ASP A 385 27.66 25.75 21.08
CA ASP A 385 28.79 24.88 21.44
C ASP A 385 28.79 23.51 20.76
N GLY A 386 27.68 23.11 20.12
CA GLY A 386 27.52 21.83 19.43
C GLY A 386 27.15 20.65 20.35
N THR A 387 26.74 20.90 21.60
CA THR A 387 26.36 19.84 22.55
C THR A 387 24.96 19.28 22.29
N ASP A 388 24.76 18.00 22.65
CA ASP A 388 23.46 17.32 22.61
C ASP A 388 22.99 16.95 24.03
N GLU A 389 21.73 17.26 24.35
CA GLU A 389 21.06 16.92 25.61
C GLU A 389 19.90 15.93 25.38
N ARG A 390 19.81 14.85 26.16
CA ARG A 390 18.67 13.91 26.10
C ARG A 390 17.52 14.37 27.00
N LEU A 391 16.41 14.78 26.38
CA LEU A 391 15.22 15.31 27.05
C LEU A 391 14.33 14.21 27.62
N THR A 392 13.98 13.17 26.84
CA THR A 392 13.06 12.10 27.29
C THR A 392 13.78 10.81 27.69
N ARG A 393 13.34 10.20 28.80
CA ARG A 393 13.74 8.86 29.26
C ARG A 393 12.48 8.02 29.50
N LEU A 394 11.76 7.79 28.41
CA LEU A 394 10.44 7.17 28.38
C LEU A 394 10.50 5.80 27.69
N GLU A 395 9.49 4.98 27.96
CA GLU A 395 9.15 3.80 27.16
C GLU A 395 8.56 4.23 25.80
N GLY A 396 8.57 3.31 24.83
CA GLY A 396 8.13 3.58 23.46
C GLY A 396 9.09 4.46 22.66
N ALA A 397 8.62 4.97 21.53
CA ALA A 397 9.28 5.98 20.72
C ALA A 397 8.78 7.39 21.07
N GLN A 398 9.58 8.41 20.79
CA GLN A 398 9.16 9.81 20.83
C GLN A 398 9.58 10.49 19.53
N LEU A 399 8.58 10.81 18.70
CA LEU A 399 8.71 11.13 17.28
C LEU A 399 8.16 12.52 16.97
N THR A 400 8.60 13.07 15.83
CA THR A 400 8.09 14.34 15.27
C THR A 400 7.98 15.52 16.27
N PRO A 401 9.03 15.83 17.06
CA PRO A 401 8.94 16.84 18.10
C PRO A 401 8.72 18.26 17.56
N ARG A 402 7.97 19.06 18.32
CA ARG A 402 7.50 20.40 17.95
C ARG A 402 7.46 21.36 19.13
N TRP A 403 8.27 22.41 19.09
CA TRP A 403 8.32 23.43 20.14
C TRP A 403 7.03 24.24 20.23
N ALA A 404 6.54 24.46 21.45
CA ALA A 404 5.55 25.50 21.72
C ALA A 404 6.17 26.90 21.58
N PRO A 405 5.39 27.94 21.26
CA PRO A 405 5.87 29.33 21.19
C PRO A 405 6.52 29.84 22.49
N ASP A 406 6.21 29.23 23.63
CA ASP A 406 6.79 29.56 24.94
C ASP A 406 8.23 29.05 25.15
N GLY A 407 8.73 28.11 24.34
CA GLY A 407 10.06 27.50 24.51
C GLY A 407 10.20 26.58 25.74
N ARG A 408 9.10 26.22 26.40
CA ARG A 408 9.02 25.42 27.64
C ARG A 408 8.30 24.09 27.42
N ARG A 409 7.43 23.99 26.42
CA ARG A 409 6.71 22.77 26.05
C ARG A 409 7.13 22.23 24.68
N ILE A 410 7.07 20.91 24.53
CA ILE A 410 7.29 20.21 23.25
C ILE A 410 6.13 19.23 23.01
N ALA A 411 5.46 19.33 21.87
CA ALA A 411 4.51 18.31 21.41
C ALA A 411 5.26 17.22 20.64
N TYR A 412 4.87 15.96 20.80
CA TYR A 412 5.46 14.81 20.09
C TYR A 412 4.43 13.69 19.88
N GLN A 413 4.78 12.70 19.08
CA GLN A 413 3.99 11.49 18.84
C GLN A 413 4.71 10.25 19.36
N ASP A 414 3.96 9.26 19.84
CA ASP A 414 4.50 7.93 20.13
C ASP A 414 4.48 7.01 18.89
N GLU A 415 4.92 5.76 19.05
CA GLU A 415 4.95 4.77 17.97
C GLU A 415 3.56 4.39 17.43
N ASP A 416 2.48 4.60 18.19
CA ASP A 416 1.08 4.28 17.84
C ASP A 416 0.35 5.49 17.26
N GLY A 417 0.99 6.66 17.20
CA GLY A 417 0.43 7.90 16.69
C GLY A 417 -0.41 8.66 17.71
N ALA A 418 -0.31 8.37 19.00
CA ALA A 418 -0.94 9.21 20.03
C ALA A 418 -0.14 10.49 20.25
N THR A 419 -0.81 11.61 20.52
CA THR A 419 -0.15 12.91 20.67
C THR A 419 0.05 13.26 22.14
N TRP A 420 1.26 13.68 22.48
CA TRP A 420 1.73 13.99 23.83
C TRP A 420 2.35 15.39 23.90
N ILE A 421 2.34 15.98 25.10
CA ILE A 421 3.12 17.16 25.45
C ILE A 421 4.11 16.80 26.55
N LEU A 422 5.37 17.17 26.37
CA LEU A 422 6.41 17.28 27.39
C LEU A 422 6.47 18.71 27.92
N ASP A 423 6.50 18.86 29.24
CA ASP A 423 6.73 20.11 29.98
C ASP A 423 8.16 20.09 30.54
N LEU A 424 8.99 21.08 30.18
CA LEU A 424 10.39 21.11 30.58
C LEU A 424 10.63 21.71 31.98
N ASP A 425 9.60 22.28 32.64
CA ASP A 425 9.77 22.89 33.96
C ASP A 425 9.79 21.87 35.11
N ASP A 426 9.00 20.80 34.99
CA ASP A 426 8.97 19.67 35.92
C ASP A 426 9.31 18.32 35.23
N GLY A 427 9.63 18.35 33.94
CA GLY A 427 9.89 17.18 33.10
C GLY A 427 8.64 16.34 32.82
N SER A 428 7.44 16.78 33.19
CA SER A 428 6.24 15.95 33.13
C SER A 428 5.70 15.75 31.71
N THR A 429 4.93 14.68 31.52
CA THR A 429 4.28 14.36 30.25
C THR A 429 2.77 14.28 30.40
N ARG A 430 2.04 14.70 29.36
CA ARG A 430 0.58 14.63 29.29
C ARG A 430 0.14 14.13 27.91
N GLN A 431 -0.65 13.07 27.86
CA GLN A 431 -1.34 12.67 26.64
C GLN A 431 -2.46 13.67 26.34
N VAL A 432 -2.57 14.10 25.09
CA VAL A 432 -3.58 15.09 24.64
C VAL A 432 -4.50 14.56 23.54
N LEU A 433 -4.06 13.57 22.77
CA LEU A 433 -4.93 12.77 21.88
C LEU A 433 -4.61 11.28 22.08
N PRO A 434 -5.60 10.38 21.91
CA PRO A 434 -5.37 8.94 21.84
C PRO A 434 -4.62 8.59 20.55
N ALA A 435 -4.31 7.31 20.35
CA ALA A 435 -3.73 6.82 19.10
C ALA A 435 -4.62 7.22 17.90
N LEU A 436 -3.98 7.71 16.83
CA LEU A 436 -4.62 8.04 15.57
C LEU A 436 -3.94 7.26 14.44
N PHE A 437 -4.69 6.90 13.40
CA PHE A 437 -4.12 6.20 12.25
C PHE A 437 -3.24 7.15 11.41
N GLN A 438 -1.93 7.11 11.68
CA GLN A 438 -0.88 7.84 10.94
C GLN A 438 -1.17 9.35 10.82
N PRO A 439 -1.22 10.09 11.95
CA PRO A 439 -1.42 11.53 11.94
C PRO A 439 -0.22 12.29 11.38
N GLY A 440 -0.44 13.53 10.98
CA GLY A 440 0.61 14.48 10.62
C GLY A 440 1.29 15.12 11.82
N ARG A 441 2.41 15.80 11.57
CA ARG A 441 3.22 16.47 12.60
C ARG A 441 2.40 17.59 13.28
N PRO A 442 2.45 17.75 14.62
CA PRO A 442 1.68 18.78 15.30
C PRO A 442 2.17 20.21 15.00
N THR A 443 1.29 21.19 15.16
CA THR A 443 1.59 22.62 15.12
C THR A 443 0.77 23.35 16.20
N TRP A 444 1.27 24.47 16.70
CA TRP A 444 0.71 25.18 17.86
C TRP A 444 0.03 26.49 17.44
N SER A 445 -1.06 26.87 18.13
CA SER A 445 -1.52 28.26 18.13
C SER A 445 -0.46 29.18 18.76
N ALA A 446 -0.47 30.48 18.41
CA ALA A 446 0.57 31.41 18.87
C ALA A 446 0.58 31.67 20.39
N ASP A 447 -0.53 31.40 21.09
CA ASP A 447 -0.63 31.40 22.56
C ASP A 447 -0.29 30.05 23.20
N GLY A 448 -0.13 28.99 22.39
CA GLY A 448 0.09 27.62 22.84
C GLY A 448 -1.08 27.01 23.61
N ALA A 449 -2.31 27.48 23.39
CA ALA A 449 -3.55 26.94 23.96
C ALA A 449 -4.21 25.84 23.11
N THR A 450 -3.91 25.80 21.80
CA THR A 450 -4.46 24.84 20.84
C THR A 450 -3.33 24.12 20.10
N LEU A 451 -3.51 22.82 19.84
CA LEU A 451 -2.73 22.08 18.84
C LEU A 451 -3.57 21.84 17.58
N ALA A 452 -2.93 21.87 16.42
CA ALA A 452 -3.48 21.38 15.16
C ALA A 452 -2.57 20.31 14.56
N LEU A 453 -3.14 19.34 13.84
CA LEU A 453 -2.40 18.33 13.07
C LEU A 453 -3.29 17.75 11.94
N ALA A 454 -2.67 17.08 10.96
CA ALA A 454 -3.44 16.37 9.93
C ALA A 454 -3.93 15.01 10.48
N ALA A 455 -5.18 14.67 10.25
CA ALA A 455 -5.75 13.37 10.64
C ALA A 455 -6.70 12.86 9.55
N VAL A 456 -6.82 11.54 9.41
CA VAL A 456 -7.85 10.95 8.55
C VAL A 456 -9.23 11.10 9.23
N ARG A 457 -10.23 11.53 8.46
CA ARG A 457 -11.65 11.39 8.80
C ARG A 457 -12.26 10.36 7.82
N PRO A 458 -12.46 9.09 8.25
CA PRO A 458 -13.16 8.08 7.46
C PRO A 458 -14.56 8.54 7.07
N ARG A 459 -15.09 8.08 5.92
CA ARG A 459 -16.44 8.47 5.47
C ARG A 459 -17.58 7.61 6.04
N SER A 460 -17.26 6.43 6.59
CA SER A 460 -18.21 5.43 7.07
C SER A 460 -17.51 4.42 8.00
N THR A 461 -18.25 3.57 8.71
CA THR A 461 -17.68 2.36 9.33
C THR A 461 -17.45 1.25 8.29
N ARG A 462 -18.26 1.23 7.22
CA ARG A 462 -18.27 0.25 6.12
C ARG A 462 -16.99 0.24 5.28
N PHE A 463 -16.43 1.42 5.01
CA PHE A 463 -15.20 1.66 4.25
C PHE A 463 -14.27 2.58 5.05
N ARG A 464 -12.97 2.24 5.10
CA ARG A 464 -11.96 2.95 5.89
C ARG A 464 -11.53 4.29 5.28
N GLU A 465 -11.66 4.41 3.96
CA GLU A 465 -11.23 5.54 3.18
C GLU A 465 -12.04 6.82 3.49
N GLY A 466 -11.34 7.95 3.45
CA GLY A 466 -11.91 9.25 3.80
C GLY A 466 -11.04 10.39 3.28
N THR A 467 -10.96 11.48 4.03
CA THR A 467 -10.10 12.64 3.68
C THR A 467 -9.10 12.92 4.79
N SER A 468 -7.90 13.38 4.42
CA SER A 468 -6.95 13.94 5.36
C SER A 468 -7.36 15.38 5.65
N GLN A 469 -7.81 15.63 6.88
CA GLN A 469 -8.39 16.90 7.33
C GLN A 469 -7.52 17.52 8.44
N ILE A 470 -7.79 18.79 8.76
CA ILE A 470 -7.18 19.50 9.89
C ILE A 470 -7.95 19.13 11.16
N LEU A 471 -7.29 18.49 12.11
CA LEU A 471 -7.81 18.25 13.46
C LEU A 471 -7.21 19.30 14.40
N THR A 472 -8.05 20.08 15.08
CA THR A 472 -7.66 20.99 16.17
C THR A 472 -8.09 20.40 17.53
N VAL A 473 -7.24 20.54 18.55
CA VAL A 473 -7.57 20.17 19.94
C VAL A 473 -7.21 21.30 20.92
N ASP A 474 -8.20 21.70 21.69
CA ASP A 474 -8.12 22.69 22.78
C ASP A 474 -7.50 22.05 24.03
N LEU A 475 -6.41 22.63 24.56
CA LEU A 475 -5.59 22.00 25.61
C LEU A 475 -6.08 22.23 27.04
N GLU A 476 -7.07 23.10 27.24
CA GLU A 476 -7.76 23.28 28.53
C GLU A 476 -8.90 22.26 28.67
N THR A 477 -9.75 22.16 27.64
CA THR A 477 -11.00 21.40 27.65
C THR A 477 -10.90 19.99 27.09
N GLY A 478 -9.96 19.73 26.17
CA GLY A 478 -9.86 18.47 25.42
C GLY A 478 -10.82 18.36 24.23
N ARG A 479 -11.48 19.45 23.84
CA ARG A 479 -12.42 19.47 22.72
C ARG A 479 -11.68 19.35 21.38
N THR A 480 -12.04 18.34 20.60
CA THR A 480 -11.62 18.12 19.21
C THR A 480 -12.52 18.86 18.21
N ARG A 481 -11.99 19.17 17.03
CA ARG A 481 -12.75 19.59 15.84
C ARG A 481 -11.98 19.21 14.57
N TYR A 482 -12.66 18.53 13.65
CA TYR A 482 -12.20 18.30 12.28
C TYR A 482 -12.61 19.47 11.37
N THR A 483 -11.75 19.84 10.43
CA THR A 483 -11.96 20.94 9.46
C THR A 483 -11.41 20.53 8.10
N GLU A 484 -12.25 20.60 7.07
CA GLU A 484 -11.84 20.36 5.68
C GLU A 484 -10.99 21.53 5.15
N PRO A 485 -9.88 21.28 4.43
CA PRO A 485 -9.03 22.35 3.89
C PRO A 485 -9.75 23.17 2.80
N ALA A 486 -10.69 22.54 2.09
CA ALA A 486 -11.73 23.16 1.26
C ALA A 486 -12.87 22.11 1.08
N PRO A 487 -14.09 22.50 0.67
CA PRO A 487 -15.23 21.58 0.61
C PRO A 487 -14.98 20.32 -0.23
N TYR A 488 -15.13 19.16 0.40
CA TYR A 488 -14.85 17.83 -0.17
C TYR A 488 -13.40 17.66 -0.68
N ARG A 489 -12.43 18.34 -0.05
CA ARG A 489 -11.00 18.21 -0.33
C ARG A 489 -10.23 17.55 0.81
N SER A 490 -9.01 17.12 0.49
CA SER A 490 -8.08 16.48 1.41
C SER A 490 -6.72 17.16 1.30
N LEU A 491 -5.99 17.22 2.40
CA LEU A 491 -4.56 17.51 2.42
C LEU A 491 -3.82 16.48 1.54
N SER A 492 -2.77 16.91 0.84
CA SER A 492 -2.08 16.10 -0.17
C SER A 492 -1.28 14.93 0.43
N THR A 493 -0.74 15.08 1.63
CA THR A 493 -0.28 13.98 2.50
C THR A 493 -0.61 14.37 3.94
N ARG A 494 -0.39 13.47 4.92
CA ARG A 494 -0.37 13.86 6.34
C ARG A 494 1.03 14.07 6.89
N GLY A 495 2.04 13.38 6.35
CA GLY A 495 3.37 13.29 6.95
C GLY A 495 4.10 14.62 7.18
N ASP A 496 4.25 15.45 6.14
CA ASP A 496 5.01 16.71 6.22
C ASP A 496 4.25 17.93 5.63
N ASP A 497 3.14 17.72 4.91
CA ASP A 497 2.45 18.75 4.10
C ASP A 497 1.57 19.76 4.87
N GLY A 498 1.66 19.78 6.20
CA GLY A 498 0.89 20.64 7.09
C GLY A 498 -0.34 19.94 7.71
N PRO A 499 -1.22 20.69 8.40
CA PRO A 499 -1.20 22.15 8.58
C PRO A 499 0.01 22.65 9.37
N VAL A 500 0.46 23.87 9.06
CA VAL A 500 1.49 24.57 9.82
C VAL A 500 1.00 25.99 10.13
N TRP A 501 0.86 26.31 11.42
CA TRP A 501 0.43 27.64 11.87
C TRP A 501 1.49 28.70 11.59
N SER A 502 1.07 29.91 11.22
CA SER A 502 1.95 31.07 11.21
C SER A 502 2.32 31.47 12.65
N PRO A 503 3.59 31.84 12.92
CA PRO A 503 4.02 32.29 14.25
C PRO A 503 3.27 33.50 14.82
N ASP A 504 2.57 34.29 13.99
CA ASP A 504 1.67 35.37 14.44
C ASP A 504 0.25 34.90 14.82
N GLY A 505 -0.05 33.61 14.66
CA GLY A 505 -1.34 32.99 15.00
C GLY A 505 -2.46 33.23 13.97
N THR A 506 -2.25 34.04 12.94
CA THR A 506 -3.32 34.50 12.04
C THR A 506 -3.66 33.57 10.89
N ARG A 507 -2.81 32.60 10.56
CA ARG A 507 -2.89 31.81 9.31
C ARG A 507 -2.43 30.37 9.50
N MET A 508 -2.94 29.46 8.67
CA MET A 508 -2.38 28.12 8.48
C MET A 508 -1.92 27.94 7.03
N ALA A 509 -0.76 27.33 6.83
CA ALA A 509 -0.27 26.90 5.52
C ALA A 509 -0.35 25.37 5.39
N PHE A 510 -0.72 24.87 4.21
CA PHE A 510 -0.85 23.44 3.93
C PHE A 510 -0.78 23.14 2.42
N VAL A 511 -0.54 21.88 2.06
CA VAL A 511 -0.62 21.41 0.66
C VAL A 511 -1.97 20.73 0.40
N MET A 512 -2.63 21.14 -0.67
CA MET A 512 -3.87 20.58 -1.19
C MET A 512 -3.83 20.68 -2.71
N GLU A 513 -4.36 19.68 -3.43
CA GLU A 513 -4.25 19.60 -4.90
C GLU A 513 -2.79 19.75 -5.39
N SER A 514 -1.85 19.21 -4.61
CA SER A 514 -0.41 19.15 -4.89
C SER A 514 0.33 20.51 -4.90
N VAL A 515 -0.34 21.59 -4.52
CA VAL A 515 0.17 22.97 -4.47
C VAL A 515 -0.04 23.61 -3.09
N LEU A 516 0.59 24.76 -2.84
CA LEU A 516 0.58 25.46 -1.56
C LEU A 516 -0.66 26.34 -1.40
N TRP A 517 -1.33 26.22 -0.24
CA TRP A 517 -2.46 27.05 0.16
C TRP A 517 -2.20 27.72 1.52
N ILE A 518 -2.87 28.84 1.76
CA ILE A 518 -2.97 29.50 3.07
C ILE A 518 -4.45 29.76 3.38
N ALA A 519 -4.90 29.42 4.58
CA ALA A 519 -6.16 29.92 5.14
C ALA A 519 -5.88 30.96 6.25
N ASP A 520 -6.70 32.01 6.33
CA ASP A 520 -6.69 32.95 7.45
C ASP A 520 -7.56 32.38 8.60
N VAL A 521 -7.02 32.30 9.82
CA VAL A 521 -7.65 31.63 10.97
C VAL A 521 -7.72 32.52 12.21
N ASP A 522 -8.63 32.17 13.13
CA ASP A 522 -8.64 32.73 14.49
C ASP A 522 -7.75 31.93 15.47
N GLY A 523 -7.77 32.30 16.76
CA GLY A 523 -6.93 31.71 17.79
C GLY A 523 -7.21 30.24 18.12
N ASP A 524 -8.40 29.71 17.80
CA ASP A 524 -8.71 28.28 17.95
C ASP A 524 -8.46 27.48 16.66
N GLY A 525 -8.09 28.17 15.57
CA GLY A 525 -7.83 27.59 14.26
C GLY A 525 -9.05 27.55 13.34
N THR A 526 -10.16 28.19 13.71
CA THR A 526 -11.33 28.29 12.82
C THR A 526 -10.99 29.14 11.60
N PHE A 527 -11.30 28.62 10.40
CA PHE A 527 -11.12 29.36 9.15
C PHE A 527 -12.06 30.58 9.12
N THR A 528 -11.48 31.76 8.96
CA THR A 528 -12.19 33.06 8.89
C THR A 528 -12.57 33.47 7.46
N GLY A 529 -12.10 32.71 6.46
CA GLY A 529 -12.39 32.85 5.04
C GLY A 529 -11.96 31.60 4.26
N GLU A 530 -12.18 31.60 2.94
CA GLU A 530 -11.75 30.51 2.08
C GLU A 530 -10.21 30.43 1.97
N ALA A 531 -9.68 29.22 1.83
CA ALA A 531 -8.25 29.01 1.59
C ALA A 531 -7.82 29.59 0.24
N ARG A 532 -6.64 30.20 0.21
CA ARG A 532 -6.08 30.87 -0.97
C ARG A 532 -4.81 30.18 -1.45
N GLN A 533 -4.81 29.75 -2.72
CA GLN A 533 -3.65 29.21 -3.41
C GLN A 533 -2.49 30.22 -3.45
N LEU A 534 -1.26 29.70 -3.35
CA LEU A 534 -0.03 30.48 -3.27
C LEU A 534 0.99 30.08 -4.35
N THR A 535 0.98 28.83 -4.80
CA THR A 535 1.86 28.31 -5.86
C THR A 535 1.07 27.62 -6.97
N ASP A 536 1.65 27.63 -8.17
CA ASP A 536 1.25 26.94 -9.40
C ASP A 536 2.19 25.77 -9.73
N GLU A 537 3.06 25.39 -8.79
CA GLU A 537 4.06 24.33 -8.92
C GLU A 537 3.97 23.34 -7.76
N VAL A 538 4.34 22.07 -8.03
CA VAL A 538 4.42 21.00 -7.03
C VAL A 538 5.06 21.52 -5.74
N THR A 539 4.31 21.42 -4.65
CA THR A 539 4.72 21.88 -3.33
C THR A 539 4.59 20.73 -2.34
N ASP A 540 5.61 20.52 -1.53
CA ASP A 540 5.60 19.61 -0.39
C ASP A 540 6.25 20.30 0.83
N ALA A 541 5.95 19.84 2.05
CA ALA A 541 6.63 20.23 3.30
C ALA A 541 6.82 21.75 3.55
N PRO A 542 5.74 22.54 3.76
CA PRO A 542 5.81 23.97 4.04
C PRO A 542 6.34 24.30 5.44
N SER A 543 7.05 25.44 5.59
CA SER A 543 7.57 25.94 6.88
C SER A 543 7.68 27.48 6.90
N TRP A 544 7.23 28.12 7.98
CA TRP A 544 7.15 29.59 8.10
C TRP A 544 8.44 30.26 8.61
N SER A 545 8.64 31.53 8.26
CA SER A 545 9.52 32.44 9.01
C SER A 545 8.81 32.97 10.26
N GLY A 546 9.56 33.29 11.32
CA GLY A 546 9.02 33.86 12.57
C GLY A 546 8.30 35.20 12.39
N ASP A 547 8.61 35.95 11.34
CA ASP A 547 7.88 37.18 10.99
C ASP A 547 6.55 36.94 10.26
N SER A 548 6.19 35.67 10.00
CA SER A 548 4.95 35.23 9.32
C SER A 548 4.75 35.82 7.90
N ARG A 549 5.84 36.20 7.22
CA ARG A 549 5.81 36.74 5.84
C ARG A 549 6.37 35.82 4.77
N THR A 550 7.20 34.83 5.12
CA THR A 550 7.84 33.93 4.16
C THR A 550 7.48 32.48 4.47
N LEU A 551 7.24 31.69 3.43
CA LEU A 551 7.17 30.23 3.48
C LEU A 551 8.37 29.64 2.73
N LEU A 552 9.06 28.71 3.36
CA LEU A 552 9.94 27.71 2.77
C LEU A 552 9.08 26.49 2.37
N TYR A 553 9.43 25.79 1.29
CA TYR A 553 8.81 24.53 0.90
C TYR A 553 9.74 23.72 -0.02
N LEU A 554 9.39 22.47 -0.32
CA LEU A 554 10.03 21.62 -1.32
C LEU A 554 9.26 21.64 -2.64
N ASN A 555 10.01 21.63 -3.75
CA ASN A 555 9.52 21.40 -5.10
C ASN A 555 10.50 20.46 -5.79
N ASN A 556 10.09 19.22 -6.06
CA ASN A 556 10.84 18.25 -6.85
C ASN A 556 12.34 18.16 -6.46
N GLY A 557 12.61 18.02 -5.15
CA GLY A 557 13.96 17.85 -4.59
C GLY A 557 14.73 19.15 -4.42
N ARG A 558 14.06 20.30 -4.50
CA ARG A 558 14.66 21.64 -4.38
C ARG A 558 13.95 22.43 -3.28
N LEU A 559 14.72 23.06 -2.41
CA LEU A 559 14.18 24.07 -1.49
C LEU A 559 13.74 25.31 -2.28
N ARG A 560 12.55 25.81 -1.97
CA ARG A 560 11.92 27.01 -2.54
C ARG A 560 11.50 27.94 -1.42
N ARG A 561 11.34 29.23 -1.72
CA ARG A 561 10.70 30.19 -0.84
C ARG A 561 9.79 31.16 -1.58
N ILE A 562 8.71 31.56 -0.94
CA ILE A 562 7.68 32.48 -1.45
C ILE A 562 7.19 33.39 -0.32
N ALA A 563 6.68 34.58 -0.66
CA ALA A 563 6.04 35.45 0.31
C ALA A 563 4.59 34.97 0.56
N ALA A 564 4.10 35.07 1.78
CA ALA A 564 2.73 34.67 2.15
C ALA A 564 1.64 35.54 1.46
N SER A 565 2.03 36.73 0.98
CA SER A 565 1.23 37.59 0.08
C SER A 565 1.16 37.09 -1.37
N GLY A 566 1.81 35.97 -1.69
CA GLY A 566 1.98 35.46 -3.05
C GLY A 566 3.10 36.15 -3.83
N GLY A 567 3.18 35.84 -5.12
CA GLY A 567 4.20 36.36 -6.04
C GLY A 567 5.28 35.33 -6.38
N ARG A 568 6.32 35.75 -7.11
CA ARG A 568 7.29 34.81 -7.71
C ARG A 568 8.17 34.10 -6.67
N ALA A 569 7.98 32.78 -6.56
CA ALA A 569 8.84 31.87 -5.83
C ALA A 569 10.32 31.91 -6.26
N ARG A 570 11.22 31.58 -5.34
CA ARG A 570 12.67 31.55 -5.55
C ARG A 570 13.29 30.28 -4.99
N THR A 571 14.10 29.58 -5.79
CA THR A 571 14.92 28.46 -5.32
C THR A 571 15.94 28.93 -4.28
N VAL A 572 16.09 28.15 -3.21
CA VAL A 572 17.15 28.24 -2.21
C VAL A 572 18.21 27.18 -2.58
N PRO A 573 19.42 27.56 -3.05
CA PRO A 573 20.38 26.58 -3.53
C PRO A 573 20.94 25.69 -2.41
N LEU A 574 20.62 24.39 -2.42
CA LEU A 574 21.31 23.38 -1.62
C LEU A 574 22.63 23.00 -2.31
N ARG A 575 23.73 23.04 -1.57
CA ARG A 575 25.08 22.66 -2.05
C ARG A 575 25.58 21.37 -1.39
N LEU A 576 24.71 20.36 -1.36
CA LEU A 576 24.99 19.02 -0.84
C LEU A 576 24.93 17.98 -1.96
N SER A 577 25.84 17.01 -1.94
CA SER A 577 25.94 15.98 -2.97
C SER A 577 26.70 14.75 -2.48
N TRP A 578 26.28 13.57 -2.95
CA TRP A 578 26.77 12.26 -2.56
C TRP A 578 27.36 11.50 -3.76
N LYS A 579 27.93 10.32 -3.51
CA LYS A 579 28.43 9.36 -4.52
C LYS A 579 28.17 7.94 -4.01
N ARG A 580 27.81 7.02 -4.91
CA ARG A 580 27.65 5.59 -4.61
C ARG A 580 28.92 5.01 -3.95
N SER A 581 28.76 4.40 -2.77
CA SER A 581 29.84 3.69 -2.09
C SER A 581 30.18 2.39 -2.83
N ARG A 582 31.46 2.01 -2.78
CA ARG A 582 31.95 0.70 -3.24
C ARG A 582 33.06 0.22 -2.32
N PRO A 583 33.07 -1.05 -1.91
CA PRO A 583 34.27 -1.65 -1.35
C PRO A 583 35.38 -1.68 -2.40
N GLY A 584 36.63 -1.66 -1.94
CA GLY A 584 37.82 -1.77 -2.78
C GLY A 584 38.63 -3.01 -2.42
N GLY A 585 39.33 -3.56 -3.41
CA GLY A 585 40.08 -4.81 -3.25
C GLY A 585 39.23 -6.06 -3.48
N ARG A 586 39.88 -7.21 -3.28
CA ARG A 586 39.39 -8.52 -3.70
C ARG A 586 38.99 -9.37 -2.50
N THR A 587 37.87 -10.08 -2.62
CA THR A 587 37.35 -11.02 -1.61
C THR A 587 37.15 -12.40 -2.26
N VAL A 588 37.44 -13.48 -1.53
CA VAL A 588 37.17 -14.86 -1.98
C VAL A 588 36.35 -15.58 -0.91
N ILE A 589 35.13 -15.98 -1.27
CA ILE A 589 34.25 -16.79 -0.41
C ILE A 589 34.48 -18.26 -0.74
N ARG A 590 34.98 -19.03 0.22
CA ARG A 590 35.24 -20.47 0.08
C ARG A 590 34.01 -21.24 0.54
N ALA A 591 33.04 -21.42 -0.35
CA ALA A 591 31.73 -22.00 -0.06
C ALA A 591 31.76 -23.54 -0.02
N GLY A 592 31.27 -24.14 1.06
CA GLY A 592 31.05 -25.60 1.15
C GLY A 592 30.06 -26.07 0.07
N ALA A 593 29.03 -25.26 -0.17
CA ALA A 593 28.12 -25.42 -1.29
C ALA A 593 27.66 -24.09 -1.90
N LEU A 594 27.17 -24.14 -3.14
CA LEU A 594 26.58 -23.01 -3.85
C LEU A 594 25.27 -23.43 -4.52
N TRP A 595 24.20 -22.69 -4.26
CA TRP A 595 23.08 -22.54 -5.18
C TRP A 595 23.28 -21.28 -6.02
N ASP A 596 23.27 -21.40 -7.34
CA ASP A 596 23.55 -20.27 -8.25
C ASP A 596 22.30 -19.48 -8.69
N GLY A 597 21.11 -19.82 -8.16
CA GLY A 597 19.85 -19.23 -8.60
C GLY A 597 19.27 -19.86 -9.88
N THR A 598 19.91 -20.91 -10.44
CA THR A 598 19.48 -21.53 -11.71
C THR A 598 19.37 -23.06 -11.62
N SER A 599 20.26 -23.71 -10.88
CA SER A 599 20.30 -25.16 -10.73
C SER A 599 19.29 -25.69 -9.70
N GLN A 600 18.68 -26.86 -9.94
CA GLN A 600 17.92 -27.61 -8.94
C GLN A 600 18.82 -28.46 -8.01
N ARG A 601 20.14 -28.26 -8.04
CA ARG A 601 21.13 -28.99 -7.23
C ARG A 601 22.26 -28.06 -6.81
N LEU A 602 22.73 -28.20 -5.57
CA LEU A 602 23.92 -27.48 -5.11
C LEU A 602 25.19 -27.96 -5.82
N ARG A 603 26.03 -27.01 -6.20
CA ARG A 603 27.46 -27.22 -6.50
C ARG A 603 28.20 -27.32 -5.17
N ARG A 604 29.21 -28.18 -5.06
CA ARG A 604 30.01 -28.35 -3.82
C ARG A 604 31.45 -27.86 -4.03
N ASP A 605 32.10 -27.44 -2.94
CA ASP A 605 33.48 -26.96 -2.90
C ASP A 605 33.81 -25.90 -3.96
N VAL A 606 33.14 -24.75 -3.82
CA VAL A 606 33.24 -23.61 -4.74
C VAL A 606 34.05 -22.48 -4.10
N ASP A 607 34.83 -21.77 -4.91
CA ASP A 607 35.39 -20.46 -4.56
C ASP A 607 34.67 -19.39 -5.41
N ILE A 608 34.09 -18.39 -4.76
CA ILE A 608 33.44 -17.24 -5.39
C ILE A 608 34.38 -16.04 -5.23
N VAL A 609 34.88 -15.52 -6.34
CA VAL A 609 35.82 -14.40 -6.37
C VAL A 609 35.06 -13.10 -6.65
N ILE A 610 35.25 -12.12 -5.79
CA ILE A 610 34.64 -10.79 -5.87
C ILE A 610 35.77 -9.77 -5.99
N ASP A 611 35.65 -8.81 -6.90
CA ASP A 611 36.53 -7.64 -6.99
C ASP A 611 35.69 -6.36 -6.92
N GLY A 612 35.94 -5.53 -5.91
CA GLY A 612 35.04 -4.44 -5.53
C GLY A 612 33.61 -4.94 -5.31
N ASN A 613 32.66 -4.48 -6.12
CA ASN A 613 31.23 -4.78 -6.01
C ASN A 613 30.72 -5.95 -6.88
N ARG A 614 31.55 -6.58 -7.72
CA ARG A 614 31.12 -7.61 -8.67
C ARG A 614 31.83 -8.96 -8.51
N ILE A 615 31.11 -10.03 -8.81
CA ILE A 615 31.63 -11.39 -8.92
C ILE A 615 32.43 -11.49 -10.23
N THR A 616 33.70 -11.89 -10.14
CA THR A 616 34.61 -12.01 -11.31
C THR A 616 34.85 -13.45 -11.73
N GLU A 617 34.75 -14.42 -10.82
CA GLU A 617 34.95 -15.85 -11.10
C GLU A 617 34.13 -16.71 -10.11
N VAL A 618 33.53 -17.81 -10.59
CA VAL A 618 32.85 -18.82 -9.74
C VAL A 618 33.38 -20.21 -10.11
N ARG A 619 34.42 -20.65 -9.41
CA ARG A 619 35.24 -21.83 -9.77
C ARG A 619 35.14 -22.96 -8.75
N ALA A 620 35.49 -24.18 -9.13
CA ALA A 620 35.74 -25.25 -8.16
C ALA A 620 37.03 -24.96 -7.36
N ARG A 621 37.05 -25.30 -6.07
CA ARG A 621 38.20 -25.09 -5.19
C ARG A 621 39.42 -25.87 -5.68
N GLY A 622 40.59 -25.24 -5.65
CA GLY A 622 41.85 -25.81 -6.15
C GLY A 622 41.97 -25.88 -7.69
N ALA A 623 40.94 -25.46 -8.45
CA ALA A 623 41.00 -25.47 -9.91
C ALA A 623 42.04 -24.46 -10.46
N GLY A 624 43.17 -24.98 -10.91
CA GLY A 624 44.29 -24.20 -11.45
C GLY A 624 45.57 -24.20 -10.60
N GLY A 625 45.56 -24.86 -9.44
CA GLY A 625 46.71 -25.01 -8.54
C GLY A 625 46.90 -23.83 -7.58
N ASP A 626 47.28 -24.16 -6.35
CA ASP A 626 47.19 -23.26 -5.17
C ASP A 626 48.28 -22.16 -5.11
N GLY A 627 48.98 -21.93 -6.23
CA GLY A 627 50.12 -21.02 -6.35
C GLY A 627 49.72 -19.55 -6.43
N GLY A 628 49.28 -18.96 -5.32
CA GLY A 628 49.22 -17.49 -5.14
C GLY A 628 48.17 -16.74 -5.98
N ARG A 629 47.28 -17.44 -6.69
CA ARG A 629 46.24 -16.85 -7.57
C ARG A 629 45.31 -15.84 -6.90
N ASP A 630 45.13 -15.91 -5.59
CA ASP A 630 44.24 -15.03 -4.84
C ASP A 630 44.95 -13.82 -4.19
N GLY A 631 46.29 -13.82 -4.15
CA GLY A 631 47.08 -12.69 -3.63
C GLY A 631 46.68 -12.27 -2.22
N ASP A 632 46.54 -10.96 -2.01
CA ASP A 632 46.16 -10.35 -0.73
C ASP A 632 44.62 -10.31 -0.49
N ALA A 633 43.84 -11.18 -1.16
CA ALA A 633 42.38 -11.15 -1.06
C ALA A 633 41.86 -11.52 0.35
N ARG A 634 40.79 -10.84 0.79
CA ARG A 634 40.05 -11.19 2.02
C ARG A 634 39.40 -12.56 1.81
N ILE A 635 39.82 -13.55 2.59
CA ILE A 635 39.16 -14.86 2.60
C ILE A 635 37.97 -14.82 3.54
N VAL A 636 36.80 -15.25 3.05
CA VAL A 636 35.64 -15.62 3.87
C VAL A 636 35.58 -17.14 3.87
N ASP A 637 35.81 -17.77 5.01
CA ASP A 637 35.68 -19.22 5.14
C ASP A 637 34.21 -19.59 5.35
N ALA A 638 33.58 -20.07 4.29
CA ALA A 638 32.21 -20.54 4.27
C ALA A 638 32.16 -22.06 4.04
N THR A 639 33.21 -22.81 4.42
CA THR A 639 33.39 -24.22 4.02
C THR A 639 32.38 -25.18 4.65
N ALA A 640 31.75 -24.80 5.76
CA ALA A 640 30.65 -25.54 6.37
C ALA A 640 29.25 -25.10 5.88
N HIS A 641 29.16 -24.11 4.99
CA HIS A 641 27.94 -23.36 4.69
C HIS A 641 27.56 -23.40 3.20
N THR A 642 26.30 -23.08 2.91
CA THR A 642 25.77 -22.91 1.55
C THR A 642 25.68 -21.43 1.20
N VAL A 643 26.20 -21.03 0.04
CA VAL A 643 25.99 -19.69 -0.53
C VAL A 643 24.82 -19.74 -1.51
N MET A 644 24.03 -18.66 -1.55
CA MET A 644 22.90 -18.46 -2.47
C MET A 644 22.83 -16.97 -2.91
N PRO A 645 22.07 -16.63 -3.97
CA PRO A 645 21.76 -15.23 -4.25
C PRO A 645 21.08 -14.59 -3.05
N GLY A 646 21.37 -13.32 -2.79
CA GLY A 646 20.65 -12.55 -1.78
C GLY A 646 19.16 -12.44 -2.12
N LEU A 647 18.31 -12.49 -1.11
CA LEU A 647 16.86 -12.48 -1.26
C LEU A 647 16.36 -11.07 -1.63
N VAL A 648 15.28 -11.05 -2.40
CA VAL A 648 14.55 -9.85 -2.81
C VAL A 648 13.18 -9.85 -2.15
N ASP A 649 12.91 -8.88 -1.27
CA ASP A 649 11.54 -8.60 -0.83
C ASP A 649 10.94 -7.52 -1.75
N ALA A 650 10.21 -7.95 -2.76
CA ALA A 650 9.68 -7.04 -3.76
C ALA A 650 8.45 -6.24 -3.27
N HIS A 651 8.01 -6.34 -2.01
CA HIS A 651 7.00 -5.41 -1.48
C HIS A 651 7.22 -5.23 0.02
N VAL A 652 7.77 -4.08 0.40
CA VAL A 652 7.87 -3.58 1.78
C VAL A 652 7.46 -2.11 1.82
N HIS A 653 7.34 -1.53 3.00
CA HIS A 653 7.23 -0.09 3.21
C HIS A 653 8.28 0.32 4.25
N TRP A 654 9.16 1.27 3.91
CA TRP A 654 10.24 1.68 4.83
C TRP A 654 9.81 2.74 5.83
N HIS A 655 8.81 3.54 5.49
CA HIS A 655 8.43 4.74 6.24
C HIS A 655 7.01 4.69 6.80
N LEU A 656 6.17 3.75 6.32
CA LEU A 656 5.09 3.16 7.12
C LEU A 656 5.68 2.71 8.47
N ARG A 657 5.34 3.39 9.59
CA ARG A 657 6.01 3.26 10.92
C ARG A 657 7.54 3.45 10.96
N GLY A 658 8.22 3.78 9.86
CA GLY A 658 9.68 3.76 9.76
C GLY A 658 10.41 4.67 10.77
N ARG A 659 9.80 5.81 11.13
CA ARG A 659 10.33 6.70 12.18
C ARG A 659 10.47 6.00 13.55
N ALA A 660 9.61 5.02 13.85
CA ALA A 660 9.67 4.22 15.07
C ALA A 660 10.68 3.06 14.97
N TRP A 661 10.88 2.50 13.76
CA TRP A 661 11.91 1.49 13.51
C TRP A 661 13.32 2.07 13.58
N GLY A 662 13.56 3.23 12.97
CA GLY A 662 14.87 3.88 12.97
C GLY A 662 15.95 3.06 12.26
N ALA A 663 17.19 3.12 12.74
CA ALA A 663 18.36 2.59 12.04
C ALA A 663 18.37 1.06 11.89
N ARG A 664 17.71 0.33 12.80
CA ARG A 664 17.73 -1.14 12.89
C ARG A 664 17.09 -1.88 11.71
N GLN A 665 16.23 -1.21 10.94
CA GLN A 665 15.47 -1.82 9.85
C GLN A 665 16.38 -2.36 8.72
N GLY A 666 17.46 -1.64 8.40
CA GLY A 666 18.45 -2.06 7.41
C GLY A 666 19.27 -3.29 7.84
N PRO A 667 19.90 -3.29 9.03
CA PRO A 667 20.54 -4.47 9.60
C PRO A 667 19.60 -5.68 9.73
N LEU A 668 18.32 -5.50 10.06
CA LEU A 668 17.34 -6.58 10.15
C LEU A 668 17.11 -7.29 8.80
N PHE A 669 16.93 -6.55 7.70
CA PHE A 669 16.82 -7.17 6.37
C PHE A 669 18.08 -7.97 6.02
N LEU A 670 19.27 -7.41 6.26
CA LEU A 670 20.53 -8.11 6.00
C LEU A 670 20.74 -9.32 6.92
N ALA A 671 20.30 -9.27 8.19
CA ALA A 671 20.39 -10.39 9.13
C ALA A 671 19.55 -11.62 8.71
N TYR A 672 18.60 -11.42 7.81
CA TYR A 672 17.77 -12.46 7.16
C TYR A 672 18.08 -12.65 5.67
N GLY A 673 19.25 -12.18 5.20
CA GLY A 673 19.75 -12.45 3.84
C GLY A 673 19.04 -11.67 2.74
N ILE A 674 18.20 -10.69 3.08
CA ILE A 674 17.46 -9.85 2.13
C ILE A 674 18.37 -8.69 1.72
N THR A 675 18.96 -8.80 0.52
CA THR A 675 19.93 -7.82 -0.01
C THR A 675 19.28 -6.74 -0.85
N THR A 676 18.05 -6.95 -1.34
CA THR A 676 17.30 -5.99 -2.14
C THR A 676 15.84 -5.92 -1.69
N VAL A 677 15.26 -4.73 -1.69
CA VAL A 677 13.87 -4.48 -1.31
C VAL A 677 13.21 -3.47 -2.25
N ARG A 678 11.90 -3.63 -2.53
CA ARG A 678 11.09 -2.62 -3.23
C ARG A 678 9.96 -2.09 -2.35
N SER A 679 9.79 -0.77 -2.30
CA SER A 679 8.55 -0.13 -1.84
C SER A 679 7.59 0.27 -2.97
N PRO A 680 6.30 -0.10 -2.89
CA PRO A 680 5.23 0.42 -3.73
C PRO A 680 4.48 1.61 -3.08
N GLY A 681 5.04 2.27 -2.05
CA GLY A 681 4.57 3.58 -1.57
C GLY A 681 5.24 4.05 -0.29
N ASP A 682 5.89 5.21 -0.28
CA ASP A 682 6.44 5.82 0.95
C ASP A 682 6.53 7.36 0.79
N PRO A 683 6.60 8.17 1.87
CA PRO A 683 6.80 9.61 1.77
C PRO A 683 8.12 9.94 1.05
N VAL A 684 8.05 10.65 -0.09
CA VAL A 684 9.11 10.62 -1.10
C VAL A 684 10.45 11.15 -0.60
N TYR A 685 10.46 12.18 0.25
CA TYR A 685 11.71 12.77 0.72
C TYR A 685 12.39 11.91 1.78
N GLN A 686 11.65 11.08 2.52
CA GLN A 686 12.22 10.06 3.39
C GLN A 686 12.75 8.88 2.57
N MET A 687 11.94 8.40 1.62
CA MET A 687 12.32 7.33 0.67
C MET A 687 13.58 7.69 -0.13
N LEU A 688 13.70 8.93 -0.61
CA LEU A 688 14.91 9.44 -1.24
C LEU A 688 16.08 9.52 -0.26
N GLU A 689 15.87 10.06 0.94
CA GLU A 689 16.95 10.21 1.92
C GLU A 689 17.57 8.87 2.30
N THR A 690 16.75 7.86 2.58
CA THR A 690 17.21 6.51 2.92
C THR A 690 17.85 5.83 1.71
N ARG A 691 17.31 6.00 0.50
CA ARG A 691 17.92 5.50 -0.75
C ARG A 691 19.29 6.14 -1.01
N GLU A 692 19.43 7.47 -0.85
CA GLU A 692 20.71 8.18 -0.99
C GLU A 692 21.70 7.82 0.13
N ALA A 693 21.25 7.59 1.36
CA ALA A 693 22.10 7.16 2.48
C ALA A 693 22.62 5.71 2.33
N LEU A 694 21.74 4.77 1.95
CA LEU A 694 22.08 3.37 1.65
C LEU A 694 23.00 3.23 0.43
N ASP A 695 22.80 4.06 -0.61
CA ASP A 695 23.67 4.08 -1.79
C ASP A 695 25.03 4.75 -1.48
N ALA A 696 25.06 5.79 -0.63
CA ALA A 696 26.29 6.46 -0.21
C ALA A 696 27.11 5.71 0.86
N GLY A 697 26.62 4.58 1.39
CA GLY A 697 27.27 3.86 2.49
C GLY A 697 27.22 4.60 3.83
N LYS A 698 26.23 5.49 3.99
CA LYS A 698 25.94 6.22 5.24
C LYS A 698 24.98 5.48 6.17
N GLN A 699 24.24 4.51 5.64
CA GLN A 699 23.43 3.55 6.40
C GLN A 699 23.71 2.13 5.88
N VAL A 700 23.61 1.14 6.78
CA VAL A 700 23.74 -0.29 6.47
C VAL A 700 22.35 -0.86 6.16
N GLY A 701 22.22 -1.59 5.06
CA GLY A 701 20.94 -2.17 4.65
C GLY A 701 20.92 -2.65 3.19
N PRO A 702 19.78 -3.14 2.69
CA PRO A 702 19.63 -3.64 1.32
C PRO A 702 19.81 -2.54 0.25
N ARG A 703 19.74 -2.92 -1.02
CA ARG A 703 19.44 -2.00 -2.13
C ARG A 703 17.97 -1.65 -2.09
N TYR A 704 17.66 -0.37 -2.21
CA TYR A 704 16.29 0.13 -2.11
C TYR A 704 15.80 0.60 -3.48
N PHE A 705 14.72 -0.01 -3.98
CA PHE A 705 13.92 0.45 -5.11
C PHE A 705 12.59 0.99 -4.60
N ALA A 706 12.08 2.10 -5.14
CA ALA A 706 10.82 2.64 -4.63
C ALA A 706 10.08 3.59 -5.58
N THR A 707 8.76 3.62 -5.41
CA THR A 707 7.93 4.81 -5.65
C THR A 707 7.86 5.63 -4.36
N GLY A 708 7.73 6.95 -4.50
CA GLY A 708 7.22 7.78 -3.41
C GLY A 708 5.72 7.56 -3.19
N GLU A 709 5.00 8.61 -2.82
CA GLU A 709 3.57 8.53 -2.48
C GLU A 709 2.73 7.92 -3.60
N ALA A 710 1.71 7.14 -3.23
CA ALA A 710 0.81 6.48 -4.18
C ALA A 710 -0.26 7.46 -4.67
N VAL A 711 -0.52 7.47 -5.97
CA VAL A 711 -1.53 8.35 -6.60
C VAL A 711 -2.90 7.71 -6.47
N ASP A 712 -3.82 8.39 -5.79
CA ASP A 712 -5.17 7.89 -5.51
C ASP A 712 -6.27 8.89 -5.88
N GLY A 713 -7.54 8.52 -5.72
CA GLY A 713 -8.69 9.36 -6.11
C GLY A 713 -9.25 10.26 -5.01
N SER A 714 -10.58 10.38 -4.99
CA SER A 714 -11.37 11.28 -4.14
C SER A 714 -11.29 11.04 -2.64
N ARG A 715 -10.79 9.86 -2.22
CA ARG A 715 -10.69 9.42 -0.84
C ARG A 715 -9.41 8.61 -0.67
N VAL A 716 -8.77 8.72 0.48
CA VAL A 716 -7.48 8.11 0.83
C VAL A 716 -7.53 7.49 2.22
N TYR A 717 -6.49 6.74 2.61
CA TYR A 717 -6.37 6.19 3.96
C TYR A 717 -5.00 6.40 4.60
N TYR A 718 -3.93 5.90 3.97
CA TYR A 718 -2.56 6.02 4.49
C TYR A 718 -2.04 7.46 4.41
N ASP A 719 -1.01 7.81 5.19
CA ASP A 719 -0.46 9.18 5.23
C ASP A 719 0.27 9.59 3.94
N PHE A 720 0.86 8.62 3.22
CA PHE A 720 1.57 8.77 1.95
C PHE A 720 0.72 8.57 0.68
N MET A 721 -0.57 8.93 0.72
CA MET A 721 -1.45 8.87 -0.46
C MET A 721 -1.80 10.26 -0.98
N ARG A 722 -1.64 10.47 -2.30
CA ARG A 722 -1.90 11.74 -2.98
C ARG A 722 -3.33 11.72 -3.57
N PRO A 723 -4.33 12.34 -2.90
CA PRO A 723 -5.69 12.41 -3.42
C PRO A 723 -5.72 13.26 -4.69
N THR A 724 -6.16 12.67 -5.79
CA THR A 724 -6.06 13.24 -7.14
C THR A 724 -7.44 13.27 -7.79
N LEU A 725 -7.92 14.47 -8.14
CA LEU A 725 -9.30 14.69 -8.56
C LEU A 725 -9.47 14.90 -10.07
N ASP A 726 -8.44 15.37 -10.76
CA ASP A 726 -8.47 15.65 -12.20
C ASP A 726 -7.11 15.40 -12.89
N ALA A 727 -7.10 15.62 -14.21
CA ALA A 727 -5.93 15.36 -15.06
C ALA A 727 -4.81 16.40 -14.92
N ASP A 728 -5.11 17.64 -14.55
CA ASP A 728 -4.09 18.69 -14.39
C ASP A 728 -3.33 18.47 -13.07
N GLN A 729 -4.04 18.06 -12.01
CA GLN A 729 -3.40 17.61 -10.77
C GLN A 729 -2.62 16.30 -10.95
N LEU A 730 -3.15 15.33 -11.71
CA LEU A 730 -2.43 14.11 -12.06
C LEU A 730 -1.14 14.41 -12.84
N ASP A 731 -1.16 15.42 -13.71
CA ASP A 731 0.02 15.85 -14.45
C ASP A 731 1.14 16.37 -13.53
N LEU A 732 0.80 17.12 -12.47
CA LEU A 732 1.75 17.52 -11.43
C LEU A 732 2.36 16.32 -10.69
N GLU A 733 1.56 15.30 -10.35
CA GLU A 733 2.07 14.10 -9.68
C GLU A 733 2.98 13.25 -10.57
N MET A 734 2.67 13.13 -11.87
CA MET A 734 3.56 12.46 -12.82
C MET A 734 4.88 13.23 -12.99
N GLU A 735 4.84 14.57 -13.10
CA GLU A 735 6.06 15.39 -13.13
C GLU A 735 6.91 15.24 -11.85
N ARG A 736 6.26 15.20 -10.68
CA ARG A 736 6.89 14.96 -9.38
C ARG A 736 7.60 13.60 -9.35
N ALA A 737 6.92 12.53 -9.75
CA ALA A 737 7.48 11.18 -9.80
C ALA A 737 8.70 11.05 -10.73
N PHE A 738 8.65 11.72 -11.90
CA PHE A 738 9.78 11.73 -12.83
C PHE A 738 10.95 12.58 -12.31
N ALA A 739 10.69 13.78 -11.78
CA ALA A 739 11.72 14.68 -11.28
C ALA A 739 12.39 14.21 -9.96
N LEU A 740 11.78 13.24 -9.27
CA LEU A 740 12.28 12.61 -8.04
C LEU A 740 12.82 11.18 -8.28
N ASP A 741 12.99 10.78 -9.54
CA ASP A 741 13.57 9.50 -9.98
C ASP A 741 13.00 8.27 -9.23
N TYR A 742 11.67 8.11 -9.32
CA TYR A 742 10.98 6.90 -8.84
C TYR A 742 11.38 5.69 -9.70
N ASP A 743 11.61 4.53 -9.07
CA ASP A 743 11.88 3.28 -9.80
C ASP A 743 10.63 2.71 -10.49
N LEU A 744 9.45 2.99 -9.94
CA LEU A 744 8.12 2.62 -10.43
C LEU A 744 7.08 3.68 -10.01
N ILE A 745 5.85 3.58 -10.48
CA ILE A 745 4.72 4.40 -10.00
C ILE A 745 3.59 3.49 -9.47
N LYS A 746 2.91 3.91 -8.40
CA LYS A 746 1.73 3.23 -7.86
C LYS A 746 0.47 4.05 -8.10
N THR A 747 -0.56 3.42 -8.66
CA THR A 747 -1.95 3.93 -8.60
C THR A 747 -2.77 3.10 -7.62
N TYR A 748 -3.67 3.74 -6.87
CA TYR A 748 -4.38 3.11 -5.74
C TYR A 748 -5.90 3.00 -5.96
N VAL A 749 -6.60 2.52 -4.92
CA VAL A 749 -7.93 1.90 -5.02
C VAL A 749 -9.07 2.86 -5.29
N ARG A 750 -8.95 4.18 -5.11
CA ARG A 750 -9.97 5.18 -5.44
C ARG A 750 -9.67 5.96 -6.73
N LEU A 751 -8.52 5.80 -7.39
CA LEU A 751 -8.24 6.51 -8.65
C LEU A 751 -9.11 5.98 -9.83
N PRO A 752 -9.88 6.83 -10.54
CA PRO A 752 -10.71 6.42 -11.70
C PRO A 752 -9.91 5.74 -12.81
N VAL A 753 -10.54 4.78 -13.52
CA VAL A 753 -9.89 4.01 -14.59
C VAL A 753 -9.36 4.89 -15.73
N ALA A 754 -10.09 5.97 -16.06
CA ALA A 754 -9.65 6.94 -17.07
C ALA A 754 -8.33 7.65 -16.67
N MET A 755 -8.15 7.96 -15.39
CA MET A 755 -6.93 8.57 -14.84
C MET A 755 -5.81 7.54 -14.66
N GLN A 756 -6.12 6.31 -14.23
CA GLN A 756 -5.17 5.20 -14.24
C GLN A 756 -4.58 4.95 -15.64
N ARG A 757 -5.39 5.04 -16.71
CA ARG A 757 -4.92 4.93 -18.09
C ARG A 757 -3.95 6.05 -18.48
N HIS A 758 -4.28 7.30 -18.14
CA HIS A 758 -3.43 8.47 -18.41
C HIS A 758 -2.08 8.37 -17.67
N ALA A 759 -2.11 7.90 -16.42
CA ALA A 759 -0.92 7.62 -15.63
C ALA A 759 -0.04 6.52 -16.27
N VAL A 760 -0.64 5.42 -16.76
CA VAL A 760 0.07 4.35 -17.50
C VAL A 760 0.72 4.90 -18.78
N GLU A 761 -0.03 5.65 -19.58
CA GLU A 761 0.46 6.21 -20.84
C GLU A 761 1.62 7.19 -20.62
N LYS A 762 1.57 8.00 -19.55
CA LYS A 762 2.68 8.88 -19.15
C LYS A 762 3.88 8.13 -18.54
N ALA A 763 3.65 7.16 -17.65
CA ALA A 763 4.72 6.36 -17.06
C ALA A 763 5.52 5.63 -18.14
N HIS A 764 4.82 4.98 -19.07
CA HIS A 764 5.44 4.24 -20.18
C HIS A 764 6.19 5.14 -21.15
N ALA A 765 5.73 6.39 -21.37
CA ALA A 765 6.43 7.38 -22.18
C ALA A 765 7.78 7.82 -21.57
N GLN A 766 7.96 7.66 -20.25
CA GLN A 766 9.23 7.86 -19.53
C GLN A 766 9.96 6.54 -19.20
N GLY A 767 9.46 5.39 -19.68
CA GLY A 767 10.04 4.07 -19.42
C GLY A 767 9.83 3.55 -17.99
N VAL A 768 8.98 4.20 -17.19
CA VAL A 768 8.71 3.82 -15.79
C VAL A 768 7.60 2.77 -15.74
N PRO A 769 7.77 1.64 -15.02
CA PRO A 769 6.69 0.67 -14.79
C PRO A 769 5.65 1.21 -13.80
N LEU A 770 4.38 0.81 -13.96
CA LEU A 770 3.28 1.23 -13.08
C LEU A 770 2.44 0.04 -12.57
N THR A 771 2.19 -0.03 -11.27
CA THR A 771 1.38 -1.10 -10.64
C THR A 771 0.11 -0.58 -9.94
N SER A 772 -0.81 -1.49 -9.59
CA SER A 772 -2.03 -1.16 -8.82
C SER A 772 -2.46 -2.28 -7.85
N HIS A 773 -3.74 -2.32 -7.45
CA HIS A 773 -4.40 -3.43 -6.72
C HIS A 773 -5.29 -4.29 -7.64
N TYR A 774 -5.30 -4.01 -8.94
CA TYR A 774 -6.25 -4.58 -9.89
C TYR A 774 -5.57 -5.48 -10.91
N LEU A 775 -6.22 -6.59 -11.24
CA LEU A 775 -5.89 -7.42 -12.40
C LEU A 775 -6.51 -6.83 -13.67
N TYR A 776 -7.81 -6.53 -13.58
CA TYR A 776 -8.58 -5.92 -14.65
C TYR A 776 -9.33 -4.70 -14.06
N PRO A 777 -9.40 -3.55 -14.77
CA PRO A 777 -8.96 -3.29 -16.14
C PRO A 777 -7.44 -3.08 -16.34
N ALA A 778 -6.64 -3.14 -15.27
CA ALA A 778 -5.18 -2.91 -15.29
C ALA A 778 -4.44 -3.61 -16.44
N VAL A 779 -4.71 -4.90 -16.71
CA VAL A 779 -4.06 -5.67 -17.79
C VAL A 779 -4.51 -5.25 -19.20
N GLU A 780 -5.69 -4.66 -19.37
CA GLU A 780 -6.11 -4.06 -20.65
C GLU A 780 -5.53 -2.65 -20.84
N LEU A 781 -5.33 -1.91 -19.75
CA LEU A 781 -4.58 -0.66 -19.76
C LEU A 781 -3.08 -0.92 -20.02
N GLY A 782 -2.56 -2.07 -19.60
CA GLY A 782 -1.17 -2.48 -19.72
C GLY A 782 -0.30 -2.14 -18.52
N MET A 783 -0.85 -2.15 -17.30
CA MET A 783 -0.04 -2.01 -16.09
C MET A 783 1.03 -3.12 -16.01
N ASP A 784 2.14 -2.80 -15.34
CA ASP A 784 3.35 -3.64 -15.31
C ASP A 784 3.40 -4.58 -14.08
N GLY A 785 2.30 -4.68 -13.32
CA GLY A 785 2.12 -5.62 -12.21
C GLY A 785 0.88 -5.34 -11.33
N MET A 786 0.42 -6.36 -10.61
CA MET A 786 -0.55 -6.27 -9.51
C MET A 786 0.11 -6.63 -8.18
N GLU A 787 -0.19 -5.88 -7.12
CA GLU A 787 0.15 -6.29 -5.75
C GLU A 787 -1.07 -6.91 -5.05
N HIS A 788 -0.79 -7.77 -4.08
CA HIS A 788 -1.72 -8.54 -3.26
C HIS A 788 -2.47 -9.65 -4.03
N THR A 789 -2.64 -10.83 -3.42
CA THR A 789 -3.61 -11.85 -3.89
C THR A 789 -5.05 -11.36 -3.73
N GLY A 790 -5.30 -10.63 -2.65
CA GLY A 790 -6.47 -9.80 -2.42
C GLY A 790 -6.20 -8.84 -1.27
N ALA A 791 -6.68 -7.61 -1.40
CA ALA A 791 -6.58 -6.55 -0.41
C ALA A 791 -7.79 -5.61 -0.58
N THR A 792 -7.75 -4.45 0.08
CA THR A 792 -8.79 -3.41 -0.02
C THR A 792 -9.10 -3.04 -1.46
N ASN A 793 -10.38 -2.81 -1.73
CA ASN A 793 -10.90 -2.48 -3.04
C ASN A 793 -12.13 -1.57 -2.87
N ARG A 794 -12.27 -0.54 -3.71
CA ARG A 794 -13.44 0.36 -3.78
C ARG A 794 -14.80 -0.35 -3.76
N LEU A 795 -14.85 -1.59 -4.25
CA LEU A 795 -16.06 -2.43 -4.30
C LEU A 795 -16.47 -3.02 -2.93
N GLY A 796 -15.53 -3.14 -1.98
CA GLY A 796 -15.72 -3.87 -0.71
C GLY A 796 -15.47 -5.38 -0.81
N TYR A 797 -15.05 -5.86 -1.99
CA TYR A 797 -14.68 -7.26 -2.29
C TYR A 797 -13.65 -7.30 -3.43
N SER A 798 -12.94 -8.42 -3.58
CA SER A 798 -11.94 -8.61 -4.66
C SER A 798 -12.52 -9.35 -5.86
N HIS A 799 -11.97 -9.13 -7.07
CA HIS A 799 -12.21 -9.97 -8.26
C HIS A 799 -11.03 -10.92 -8.56
N THR A 800 -10.07 -11.09 -7.64
CA THR A 800 -8.98 -12.07 -7.76
C THR A 800 -9.02 -13.19 -6.74
N VAL A 801 -9.70 -12.98 -5.61
CA VAL A 801 -9.84 -13.98 -4.55
C VAL A 801 -11.18 -13.84 -3.81
N SER A 802 -11.78 -14.97 -3.41
CA SER A 802 -13.02 -15.04 -2.64
C SER A 802 -12.84 -14.86 -1.14
N THR A 803 -13.95 -14.76 -0.40
CA THR A 803 -13.95 -14.71 1.07
C THR A 803 -13.33 -15.97 1.72
N LEU A 804 -13.33 -17.12 1.03
CA LEU A 804 -12.67 -18.35 1.48
C LEU A 804 -11.25 -18.52 0.90
N GLY A 805 -10.66 -17.47 0.32
CA GLY A 805 -9.30 -17.50 -0.21
C GLY A 805 -9.13 -18.23 -1.55
N ARG A 806 -10.22 -18.53 -2.27
CA ARG A 806 -10.18 -19.25 -3.56
C ARG A 806 -10.08 -18.29 -4.74
N SER A 807 -9.47 -18.74 -5.83
CA SER A 807 -9.30 -17.98 -7.07
C SER A 807 -9.65 -18.86 -8.26
N TYR A 808 -10.30 -18.30 -9.28
CA TYR A 808 -10.91 -19.04 -10.38
C TYR A 808 -10.22 -18.76 -11.74
N ALA A 809 -10.79 -19.28 -12.83
CA ALA A 809 -10.22 -19.11 -14.17
C ALA A 809 -10.10 -17.64 -14.60
N ASP A 810 -11.00 -16.74 -14.16
CA ASP A 810 -10.94 -15.31 -14.49
C ASP A 810 -9.63 -14.65 -14.08
N ALA A 811 -9.16 -14.93 -12.86
CA ALA A 811 -7.94 -14.38 -12.35
C ALA A 811 -6.71 -15.09 -12.92
N THR A 812 -6.68 -16.42 -12.75
CA THR A 812 -5.48 -17.22 -13.04
C THR A 812 -5.15 -17.30 -14.54
N THR A 813 -6.15 -17.33 -15.43
CA THR A 813 -5.91 -17.34 -16.88
C THR A 813 -5.37 -16.01 -17.39
N LEU A 814 -5.82 -14.85 -16.87
CA LEU A 814 -5.29 -13.55 -17.32
C LEU A 814 -3.82 -13.33 -16.90
N PHE A 815 -3.45 -13.70 -15.68
CA PHE A 815 -2.05 -13.61 -15.23
C PHE A 815 -1.12 -14.48 -16.09
N ALA A 816 -1.51 -15.73 -16.37
CA ALA A 816 -0.73 -16.63 -17.23
C ALA A 816 -0.68 -16.17 -18.70
N ALA A 817 -1.80 -15.69 -19.27
CA ALA A 817 -1.87 -15.30 -20.68
C ALA A 817 -1.17 -13.97 -20.98
N SER A 818 -1.26 -12.99 -20.08
CA SER A 818 -0.63 -11.67 -20.26
C SER A 818 0.84 -11.62 -19.85
N GLY A 819 1.29 -12.53 -18.99
CA GLY A 819 2.57 -12.43 -18.30
C GLY A 819 2.65 -11.25 -17.32
N MET A 820 1.52 -10.61 -16.97
CA MET A 820 1.51 -9.55 -15.96
C MET A 820 1.89 -10.15 -14.59
N PRO A 821 2.87 -9.59 -13.87
CA PRO A 821 3.29 -10.16 -12.59
C PRO A 821 2.32 -9.92 -11.43
N ILE A 822 2.35 -10.83 -10.46
CA ILE A 822 1.71 -10.67 -9.15
C ILE A 822 2.71 -10.75 -8.00
N THR A 823 2.71 -9.75 -7.13
CA THR A 823 3.34 -9.81 -5.79
C THR A 823 2.27 -10.18 -4.77
N PRO A 824 2.36 -11.30 -4.03
CA PRO A 824 1.19 -11.90 -3.38
C PRO A 824 0.82 -11.31 -2.02
N THR A 825 1.81 -10.74 -1.30
CA THR A 825 1.73 -10.24 0.08
C THR A 825 0.94 -11.20 0.97
N LEU A 826 1.50 -12.40 1.18
CA LEU A 826 0.77 -13.58 1.66
C LEU A 826 0.52 -13.53 3.18
N PHE A 827 -0.16 -12.50 3.68
CA PHE A 827 -0.48 -12.27 5.11
C PHE A 827 -1.04 -13.49 5.84
N THR A 828 -1.78 -14.34 5.12
CA THR A 828 -2.36 -15.58 5.65
C THR A 828 -1.30 -16.60 6.07
N SER A 829 -0.04 -16.46 5.63
CA SER A 829 1.13 -17.24 6.09
C SER A 829 1.40 -17.11 7.59
N ALA A 830 0.90 -16.05 8.24
CA ALA A 830 0.89 -15.93 9.69
C ALA A 830 0.22 -17.14 10.38
N ALA A 831 -0.69 -17.85 9.72
CA ALA A 831 -1.26 -19.11 10.20
C ALA A 831 -0.20 -20.20 10.46
N MET A 832 0.93 -20.18 9.74
CA MET A 832 2.04 -21.13 9.92
C MET A 832 2.74 -20.98 11.27
N TYR A 833 2.58 -19.85 11.99
CA TYR A 833 3.09 -19.71 13.37
C TYR A 833 2.42 -20.65 14.39
N ALA A 834 1.34 -21.34 13.99
CA ALA A 834 0.75 -22.44 14.76
C ALA A 834 1.52 -23.77 14.60
N GLU A 835 2.28 -23.95 13.51
CA GLU A 835 3.11 -25.14 13.24
C GLU A 835 4.60 -24.87 13.57
N ASP A 836 5.12 -23.66 13.30
CA ASP A 836 6.53 -23.29 13.45
C ASP A 836 6.71 -21.85 13.96
N ARG A 837 7.40 -21.70 15.11
CA ARG A 837 7.68 -20.41 15.76
C ARG A 837 9.15 -19.98 15.69
N SER A 838 10.00 -20.71 14.96
CA SER A 838 11.45 -20.47 14.93
C SER A 838 11.85 -19.04 14.57
N LEU A 839 11.13 -18.39 13.64
CA LEU A 839 11.36 -17.00 13.24
C LEU A 839 10.92 -15.96 14.30
N VAL A 840 10.02 -16.33 15.22
CA VAL A 840 9.54 -15.49 16.33
C VAL A 840 10.48 -15.59 17.52
N GLU A 841 10.98 -16.80 17.77
CA GLU A 841 11.85 -17.13 18.91
C GLU A 841 13.35 -16.91 18.62
N ASP A 842 13.68 -16.49 17.39
CA ASP A 842 15.02 -16.15 16.93
C ASP A 842 15.63 -14.96 17.68
N GLU A 843 16.89 -15.09 18.08
CA GLU A 843 17.64 -14.02 18.76
C GLU A 843 17.78 -12.76 17.90
N ARG A 844 17.89 -12.90 16.57
CA ARG A 844 17.96 -11.77 15.62
C ARG A 844 16.65 -11.00 15.62
N THR A 845 15.52 -11.69 15.55
CA THR A 845 14.18 -11.09 15.65
C THR A 845 14.04 -10.35 16.97
N ARG A 846 14.41 -10.99 18.08
CA ARG A 846 14.29 -10.43 19.43
C ARG A 846 15.21 -9.22 19.68
N ALA A 847 16.40 -9.18 19.09
CA ALA A 847 17.36 -8.09 19.27
C ALA A 847 17.13 -6.91 18.30
N LEU A 848 16.69 -7.18 17.07
CA LEU A 848 16.58 -6.17 16.01
C LEU A 848 15.16 -5.61 15.82
N PHE A 849 14.11 -6.22 16.37
CA PHE A 849 12.79 -5.58 16.42
C PHE A 849 12.73 -4.52 17.53
N PRO A 850 12.01 -3.40 17.33
CA PRO A 850 11.57 -2.56 18.45
C PRO A 850 10.70 -3.38 19.42
N PRO A 851 10.76 -3.17 20.75
CA PRO A 851 10.05 -4.01 21.71
C PRO A 851 8.54 -4.17 21.43
N TRP A 852 7.87 -3.07 21.08
CA TRP A 852 6.43 -3.06 20.75
C TRP A 852 6.08 -3.83 19.47
N GLU A 853 6.96 -3.87 18.47
CA GLU A 853 6.81 -4.69 17.25
C GLU A 853 7.12 -6.16 17.53
N TYR A 854 8.11 -6.46 18.37
CA TYR A 854 8.41 -7.83 18.81
C TYR A 854 7.23 -8.42 19.58
N GLU A 855 6.65 -7.66 20.53
CA GLU A 855 5.43 -8.06 21.21
C GLU A 855 4.24 -8.21 20.25
N ALA A 856 4.10 -7.35 19.24
CA ALA A 856 3.05 -7.48 18.24
C ALA A 856 3.20 -8.77 17.41
N LEU A 857 4.43 -9.14 17.03
CA LEU A 857 4.74 -10.42 16.40
C LEU A 857 4.41 -11.61 17.31
N VAL A 858 4.80 -11.56 18.60
CA VAL A 858 4.45 -12.61 19.57
C VAL A 858 2.94 -12.75 19.71
N ARG A 859 2.19 -11.64 19.91
CA ARG A 859 0.72 -11.65 19.97
C ARG A 859 0.08 -12.22 18.69
N LYS A 860 0.63 -11.91 17.51
CA LYS A 860 0.18 -12.43 16.21
C LYS A 860 0.44 -13.94 16.08
N ALA A 861 1.61 -14.41 16.52
CA ALA A 861 1.97 -15.83 16.52
C ALA A 861 1.13 -16.65 17.52
N ASP A 862 0.87 -16.11 18.71
CA ASP A 862 0.00 -16.73 19.73
C ASP A 862 -1.45 -16.80 19.25
N ALA A 863 -1.95 -15.72 18.62
CA ALA A 863 -3.28 -15.69 18.03
C ALA A 863 -3.43 -16.69 16.87
N ALA A 864 -2.39 -16.90 16.06
CA ALA A 864 -2.40 -17.87 14.95
C ALA A 864 -2.63 -19.32 15.40
N GLY A 865 -2.18 -19.69 16.61
CA GLY A 865 -2.45 -21.00 17.22
C GLY A 865 -3.85 -21.15 17.85
N GLY A 866 -4.57 -20.04 18.08
CA GLY A 866 -5.86 -20.06 18.76
C GLY A 866 -7.09 -20.30 17.87
N ASP A 867 -8.27 -20.39 18.48
CA ASP A 867 -9.58 -20.52 17.80
C ASP A 867 -10.32 -19.18 17.63
N GLY A 868 -9.56 -18.09 17.47
CA GLY A 868 -10.11 -16.80 17.06
C GLY A 868 -10.63 -16.83 15.62
N ALA A 869 -11.62 -15.99 15.31
CA ALA A 869 -12.18 -15.88 13.96
C ALA A 869 -11.13 -15.50 12.91
N ALA A 870 -10.20 -14.61 13.26
CA ALA A 870 -9.04 -14.26 12.43
C ALA A 870 -8.16 -15.47 12.10
N ALA A 871 -7.86 -16.30 13.11
CA ALA A 871 -7.00 -17.47 12.95
C ALA A 871 -7.66 -18.55 12.10
N ARG A 872 -8.98 -18.79 12.27
CA ARG A 872 -9.75 -19.66 11.38
C ARG A 872 -9.77 -19.15 9.94
N ARG A 873 -9.97 -17.84 9.71
CA ARG A 873 -9.88 -17.23 8.37
C ARG A 873 -8.53 -17.50 7.72
N SER A 874 -7.43 -17.18 8.40
CA SER A 874 -6.09 -17.36 7.84
C SER A 874 -5.76 -18.84 7.55
N ARG A 875 -6.11 -19.76 8.45
CA ARG A 875 -5.93 -21.21 8.24
C ARG A 875 -6.77 -21.75 7.08
N ALA A 876 -7.98 -21.23 6.87
CA ALA A 876 -8.87 -21.65 5.78
C ALA A 876 -8.45 -21.08 4.41
N ALA A 877 -8.02 -19.82 4.37
CA ALA A 877 -7.71 -19.11 3.13
C ALA A 877 -6.28 -19.39 2.59
N LEU A 878 -5.29 -19.62 3.45
CA LEU A 878 -3.90 -19.82 3.05
C LEU A 878 -3.69 -20.89 1.95
N PRO A 879 -4.31 -22.09 2.01
CA PRO A 879 -4.15 -23.10 0.96
C PRO A 879 -4.67 -22.61 -0.41
N GLY A 880 -5.75 -21.83 -0.43
CA GLY A 880 -6.32 -21.26 -1.66
C GLY A 880 -5.44 -20.16 -2.26
N HIS A 881 -4.88 -19.29 -1.41
CA HIS A 881 -3.92 -18.26 -1.85
C HIS A 881 -2.68 -18.90 -2.47
N VAL A 882 -2.10 -19.94 -1.86
CA VAL A 882 -0.94 -20.64 -2.45
C VAL A 882 -1.33 -21.40 -3.72
N ALA A 883 -2.51 -22.02 -3.78
CA ALA A 883 -2.99 -22.70 -4.99
C ALA A 883 -3.16 -21.74 -6.19
N MET A 884 -3.65 -20.52 -5.97
CA MET A 884 -3.71 -19.46 -6.98
C MET A 884 -2.32 -19.18 -7.57
N LEU A 885 -1.33 -18.92 -6.70
CA LEU A 885 0.03 -18.58 -7.09
C LEU A 885 0.75 -19.74 -7.78
N LEU A 886 0.54 -20.96 -7.28
CA LEU A 886 1.11 -22.19 -7.84
C LEU A 886 0.56 -22.48 -9.24
N LYS A 887 -0.74 -22.21 -9.46
CA LYS A 887 -1.36 -22.29 -10.78
C LYS A 887 -0.79 -21.24 -11.72
N ILE A 888 -0.75 -19.96 -11.32
CA ILE A 888 -0.17 -18.88 -12.14
C ILE A 888 1.27 -19.22 -12.53
N HIS A 889 2.10 -19.63 -11.57
CA HIS A 889 3.50 -19.96 -11.81
C HIS A 889 3.68 -21.12 -12.79
N ARG A 890 2.93 -22.23 -12.63
CA ARG A 890 3.07 -23.43 -13.46
C ARG A 890 2.36 -23.35 -14.81
N ASP A 891 1.39 -22.45 -14.95
CA ASP A 891 0.79 -22.08 -16.25
C ASP A 891 1.65 -21.08 -17.04
N GLY A 892 2.78 -20.60 -16.47
CA GLY A 892 3.76 -19.73 -17.14
C GLY A 892 3.68 -18.24 -16.80
N GLY A 893 2.79 -17.83 -15.89
CA GLY A 893 2.69 -16.47 -15.37
C GLY A 893 3.73 -16.14 -14.29
N THR A 894 3.97 -14.85 -14.07
CA THR A 894 5.02 -14.35 -13.18
C THR A 894 4.51 -14.13 -11.76
N VAL A 895 5.11 -14.83 -10.80
CA VAL A 895 4.91 -14.63 -9.35
C VAL A 895 6.21 -14.12 -8.73
N ILE A 896 6.12 -13.15 -7.82
CA ILE A 896 7.28 -12.46 -7.22
C ILE A 896 7.16 -12.49 -5.70
N GLY A 897 8.25 -12.76 -4.96
CA GLY A 897 8.26 -12.71 -3.50
C GLY A 897 8.09 -11.28 -2.96
N GLY A 898 7.13 -11.07 -2.06
CA GLY A 898 6.93 -9.78 -1.36
C GLY A 898 6.02 -9.92 -0.13
N THR A 899 6.17 -9.04 0.87
CA THR A 899 5.56 -9.21 2.20
C THR A 899 4.47 -8.20 2.58
N ASP A 900 4.54 -6.96 2.11
CA ASP A 900 3.82 -5.80 2.66
C ASP A 900 4.19 -5.45 4.12
N ALA A 901 5.42 -5.78 4.54
CA ALA A 901 5.90 -5.38 5.86
C ALA A 901 6.18 -3.87 5.95
N PRO A 902 5.84 -3.15 7.06
CA PRO A 902 5.44 -3.68 8.36
C PRO A 902 3.93 -3.97 8.60
N LEU A 903 3.04 -4.01 7.59
CA LEU A 903 1.69 -4.59 7.79
C LEU A 903 1.79 -6.10 8.02
N ASP A 904 2.69 -6.77 7.29
CA ASP A 904 3.29 -8.05 7.71
C ASP A 904 4.60 -7.82 8.49
N ASN A 905 5.28 -8.85 9.00
CA ASN A 905 6.45 -8.66 9.86
C ASN A 905 7.77 -8.51 9.08
N VAL A 906 8.51 -7.43 9.38
CA VAL A 906 9.73 -7.03 8.67
C VAL A 906 10.76 -8.15 8.62
N ALA A 907 11.26 -8.42 7.42
CA ALA A 907 12.20 -9.47 7.03
C ALA A 907 11.74 -10.93 7.26
N VAL A 908 11.18 -11.25 8.43
CA VAL A 908 10.76 -12.62 8.78
C VAL A 908 9.61 -13.13 7.91
N SER A 909 8.69 -12.27 7.46
CA SER A 909 7.54 -12.72 6.67
C SER A 909 7.91 -13.17 5.25
N LEU A 910 9.07 -12.79 4.69
CA LEU A 910 9.50 -13.33 3.39
C LEU A 910 9.83 -14.82 3.52
N HIS A 911 10.53 -15.19 4.59
CA HIS A 911 10.82 -16.58 4.94
C HIS A 911 9.53 -17.35 5.29
N GLN A 912 8.60 -16.73 6.02
CA GLN A 912 7.30 -17.34 6.32
C GLN A 912 6.45 -17.57 5.06
N ASN A 913 6.49 -16.64 4.10
CA ASN A 913 5.81 -16.76 2.81
C ASN A 913 6.42 -17.90 1.97
N MET A 914 7.75 -18.04 1.92
CA MET A 914 8.40 -19.17 1.23
C MET A 914 8.09 -20.51 1.91
N ARG A 915 8.11 -20.59 3.26
CA ARG A 915 7.69 -21.78 4.02
C ARG A 915 6.25 -22.17 3.71
N ALA A 916 5.33 -21.21 3.69
CA ALA A 916 3.93 -21.42 3.33
C ALA A 916 3.73 -21.87 1.87
N MET A 917 4.47 -21.29 0.92
CA MET A 917 4.45 -21.71 -0.48
C MET A 917 4.84 -23.19 -0.62
N VAL A 918 5.92 -23.62 0.03
CA VAL A 918 6.38 -25.02 0.00
C VAL A 918 5.39 -25.96 0.70
N ARG A 919 4.87 -25.55 1.87
CA ARG A 919 3.87 -26.30 2.66
C ARG A 919 2.62 -26.71 1.87
N TYR A 920 2.25 -25.93 0.85
CA TYR A 920 1.07 -26.14 0.00
C TYR A 920 1.39 -26.38 -1.49
N GLY A 921 2.63 -26.72 -1.85
CA GLY A 921 2.93 -27.41 -3.12
C GLY A 921 3.95 -26.79 -4.08
N PHE A 922 4.55 -25.64 -3.73
CA PHE A 922 5.82 -25.23 -4.37
C PHE A 922 6.94 -26.19 -3.94
N THR A 923 7.94 -26.39 -4.79
CA THR A 923 9.26 -26.90 -4.36
C THR A 923 10.09 -25.76 -3.75
N PRO A 924 11.08 -26.05 -2.89
CA PRO A 924 12.00 -25.02 -2.38
C PRO A 924 12.70 -24.25 -3.52
N TYR A 925 13.04 -24.92 -4.63
CA TYR A 925 13.57 -24.26 -5.83
C TYR A 925 12.61 -23.22 -6.44
N GLU A 926 11.32 -23.56 -6.62
CA GLU A 926 10.32 -22.59 -7.14
C GLU A 926 10.14 -21.43 -6.14
N ALA A 927 10.03 -21.71 -4.84
CA ALA A 927 9.82 -20.70 -3.79
C ALA A 927 11.02 -19.75 -3.60
N LEU A 928 12.25 -20.24 -3.75
CA LEU A 928 13.45 -19.38 -3.75
C LEU A 928 13.56 -18.58 -5.05
N THR A 929 13.18 -19.15 -6.20
CA THR A 929 13.29 -18.48 -7.52
C THR A 929 12.40 -17.24 -7.59
N VAL A 930 11.17 -17.29 -7.07
CA VAL A 930 10.27 -16.12 -7.03
C VAL A 930 10.81 -14.98 -6.14
N SER A 931 11.64 -15.30 -5.14
CA SER A 931 12.26 -14.35 -4.20
C SER A 931 13.72 -14.02 -4.53
N THR A 932 14.23 -14.41 -5.72
CA THR A 932 15.60 -14.12 -6.17
C THR A 932 15.59 -13.68 -7.65
N ARG A 933 15.74 -14.63 -8.59
CA ARG A 933 15.89 -14.33 -10.02
C ARG A 933 14.66 -13.64 -10.60
N THR A 934 13.45 -14.18 -10.38
CA THR A 934 12.21 -13.61 -10.97
C THR A 934 11.95 -12.18 -10.49
N ALA A 935 12.27 -11.89 -9.21
CA ALA A 935 12.15 -10.56 -8.64
C ALA A 935 13.16 -9.56 -9.23
N ALA A 936 14.42 -9.99 -9.42
CA ALA A 936 15.45 -9.19 -10.08
C ALA A 936 15.13 -8.93 -11.57
N GLU A 937 14.66 -9.95 -12.29
CA GLU A 937 14.21 -9.86 -13.68
C GLU A 937 13.08 -8.83 -13.84
N TRP A 938 12.06 -8.87 -12.98
CA TRP A 938 10.95 -7.92 -13.02
C TRP A 938 11.35 -6.48 -12.62
N LEU A 939 12.27 -6.32 -11.65
CA LEU A 939 12.87 -5.03 -11.31
C LEU A 939 13.79 -4.46 -12.43
N GLY A 940 13.95 -5.17 -13.55
CA GLY A 940 14.81 -4.77 -14.67
C GLY A 940 16.31 -4.97 -14.41
N VAL A 941 16.68 -5.64 -13.32
CA VAL A 941 18.07 -5.79 -12.84
C VAL A 941 18.53 -7.26 -12.79
N GLY A 942 17.85 -8.16 -13.52
CA GLY A 942 18.23 -9.58 -13.64
C GLY A 942 19.61 -9.79 -14.30
N ASP A 943 20.08 -8.83 -15.09
CA ASP A 943 21.45 -8.82 -15.62
C ASP A 943 22.51 -8.64 -14.51
N ASP A 944 22.14 -8.01 -13.39
CA ASP A 944 23.03 -7.68 -12.27
C ASP A 944 22.81 -8.51 -11.00
N LEU A 945 21.59 -9.01 -10.76
CA LEU A 945 21.15 -9.58 -9.47
C LEU A 945 20.39 -10.91 -9.62
N GLY A 946 20.05 -11.54 -8.49
CA GLY A 946 19.19 -12.73 -8.40
C GLY A 946 19.83 -14.07 -8.78
N THR A 947 21.12 -14.09 -9.17
CA THR A 947 21.90 -15.28 -9.54
C THR A 947 23.37 -15.13 -9.12
N VAL A 948 24.12 -16.23 -9.02
CA VAL A 948 25.54 -16.23 -8.61
C VAL A 948 26.45 -16.68 -9.76
N GLU A 949 26.78 -15.75 -10.64
CA GLU A 949 27.68 -15.97 -11.78
C GLU A 949 28.61 -14.77 -12.03
N ALA A 950 29.63 -14.97 -12.87
CA ALA A 950 30.59 -13.91 -13.19
C ALA A 950 29.91 -12.76 -13.95
N GLY A 951 30.20 -11.52 -13.53
CA GLY A 951 29.55 -10.30 -14.02
C GLY A 951 28.49 -9.76 -13.06
N LYS A 952 27.81 -10.60 -12.26
CA LYS A 952 26.77 -10.17 -11.31
C LYS A 952 27.36 -9.30 -10.19
N LEU A 953 26.51 -8.47 -9.57
CA LEU A 953 26.83 -7.81 -8.31
C LEU A 953 26.93 -8.85 -7.20
N ALA A 954 27.85 -8.62 -6.26
CA ALA A 954 28.03 -9.49 -5.11
C ALA A 954 26.97 -9.19 -4.03
N ASP A 955 25.76 -9.68 -4.27
CA ASP A 955 24.62 -9.70 -3.35
C ASP A 955 24.25 -11.15 -3.04
N LEU A 956 24.66 -11.63 -1.87
CA LEU A 956 24.65 -13.06 -1.51
C LEU A 956 24.19 -13.26 -0.07
N ALA A 957 23.50 -14.36 0.20
CA ALA A 957 23.34 -14.88 1.56
C ALA A 957 24.21 -16.14 1.73
N ILE A 958 24.83 -16.27 2.91
CA ILE A 958 25.58 -17.45 3.32
C ILE A 958 24.86 -18.07 4.51
N VAL A 959 24.35 -19.29 4.34
CA VAL A 959 23.45 -19.96 5.28
C VAL A 959 23.99 -21.30 5.76
N ASP A 960 23.57 -21.72 6.95
CA ASP A 960 23.68 -23.13 7.36
C ASP A 960 22.68 -23.98 6.56
N GLY A 961 22.98 -25.26 6.35
CA GLY A 961 22.05 -26.21 5.74
C GLY A 961 22.00 -26.21 4.20
N ASP A 962 20.88 -26.66 3.63
CA ASP A 962 20.65 -26.84 2.20
C ASP A 962 19.23 -26.34 1.82
N PRO A 963 19.09 -25.05 1.42
CA PRO A 963 17.80 -24.44 1.06
C PRO A 963 17.01 -25.12 -0.06
N LEU A 964 17.61 -26.05 -0.82
CA LEU A 964 16.90 -26.85 -1.82
C LEU A 964 16.29 -28.12 -1.24
N ALA A 965 16.75 -28.57 -0.07
CA ALA A 965 16.23 -29.72 0.67
C ALA A 965 15.21 -29.28 1.73
N ASP A 966 15.51 -28.24 2.50
CA ASP A 966 14.55 -27.60 3.43
C ASP A 966 14.56 -26.07 3.21
N ILE A 967 13.40 -25.50 2.90
CA ILE A 967 13.24 -24.05 2.71
C ILE A 967 13.46 -23.25 4.01
N ALA A 968 13.39 -23.90 5.18
CA ALA A 968 13.67 -23.26 6.46
C ALA A 968 15.12 -22.78 6.57
N ASP A 969 16.08 -23.50 5.96
CA ASP A 969 17.52 -23.20 5.97
C ASP A 969 17.85 -21.86 5.28
N ALA A 970 16.99 -21.37 4.38
CA ALA A 970 17.15 -20.05 3.78
C ALA A 970 17.20 -18.90 4.83
N ALA A 971 16.59 -19.11 6.00
CA ALA A 971 16.62 -18.17 7.11
C ALA A 971 17.87 -18.31 8.00
N ALA A 972 18.66 -19.39 7.89
CA ALA A 972 19.78 -19.73 8.76
C ALA A 972 21.08 -18.98 8.40
N VAL A 973 20.96 -17.67 8.15
CA VAL A 973 22.02 -16.78 7.66
C VAL A 973 23.13 -16.58 8.70
N ARG A 974 24.39 -16.64 8.24
CA ARG A 974 25.61 -16.36 9.02
C ARG A 974 26.35 -15.13 8.52
N TRP A 975 26.35 -14.92 7.20
CA TRP A 975 26.86 -13.70 6.57
C TRP A 975 25.93 -13.28 5.44
N THR A 976 25.82 -11.97 5.25
CA THR A 976 25.19 -11.37 4.07
C THR A 976 26.20 -10.49 3.37
N VAL A 977 26.35 -10.72 2.06
CA VAL A 977 27.18 -9.90 1.19
C VAL A 977 26.26 -8.91 0.48
N ARG A 978 26.56 -7.62 0.59
CA ARG A 978 25.78 -6.54 -0.02
C ARG A 978 26.72 -5.63 -0.79
N ASN A 979 26.57 -5.59 -2.12
CA ASN A 979 27.43 -4.81 -3.00
C ASN A 979 28.94 -5.12 -2.86
N GLY A 980 29.26 -6.39 -2.57
CA GLY A 980 30.62 -6.88 -2.29
C GLY A 980 31.12 -6.69 -0.86
N GLU A 981 30.39 -5.95 -0.02
CA GLU A 981 30.72 -5.78 1.39
C GLU A 981 30.16 -6.96 2.20
N VAL A 982 31.00 -7.57 3.05
CA VAL A 982 30.65 -8.80 3.80
C VAL A 982 30.34 -8.44 5.25
N HIS A 983 29.07 -8.57 5.64
CA HIS A 983 28.56 -8.37 6.99
C HIS A 983 28.36 -9.72 7.68
N ALA A 984 28.90 -9.92 8.88
CA ALA A 984 28.50 -11.04 9.73
C ALA A 984 27.18 -10.71 10.43
N VAL A 985 26.33 -11.71 10.65
CA VAL A 985 25.04 -11.50 11.32
C VAL A 985 25.22 -11.03 12.78
N ASP A 986 26.25 -11.53 13.47
CA ASP A 986 26.61 -11.10 14.82
C ASP A 986 26.97 -9.59 14.87
N ASP A 987 27.71 -9.09 13.86
CA ASP A 987 28.03 -7.66 13.72
C ASP A 987 26.77 -6.81 13.46
N LEU A 988 25.83 -7.33 12.66
CA LEU A 988 24.56 -6.65 12.38
C LEU A 988 23.67 -6.58 13.64
N VAL A 989 23.61 -7.66 14.43
CA VAL A 989 22.91 -7.66 15.73
C VAL A 989 23.57 -6.69 16.72
N ALA A 990 24.90 -6.70 16.81
CA ALA A 990 25.66 -5.80 17.70
C ALA A 990 25.66 -4.33 17.24
N SER A 991 25.32 -4.03 15.98
CA SER A 991 25.27 -2.65 15.45
C SER A 991 24.15 -1.80 16.03
N VAL A 992 23.10 -2.42 16.58
CA VAL A 992 21.97 -1.74 17.21
C VAL A 992 22.22 -1.65 18.72
N PRO A 993 22.18 -0.45 19.34
CA PRO A 993 22.33 -0.32 20.78
C PRO A 993 21.26 -1.13 21.51
N ALA A 994 21.69 -2.16 22.24
CA ALA A 994 20.79 -3.01 23.01
C ALA A 994 19.95 -2.16 23.99
N ALA A 995 18.62 -2.25 23.90
CA ALA A 995 17.70 -1.55 24.80
C ALA A 995 18.10 -1.86 26.25
N SER A 996 18.46 -0.83 27.02
CA SER A 996 19.46 -1.04 28.07
C SER A 996 18.93 -1.89 29.22
N ALA A 997 19.46 -3.12 29.36
CA ALA A 997 19.23 -3.98 30.52
C ALA A 997 19.83 -3.40 31.83
N THR A 998 20.54 -2.28 31.74
CA THR A 998 21.05 -1.47 32.86
C THR A 998 19.98 -0.66 33.58
N ALA A 999 18.75 -1.20 33.70
CA ALA A 999 17.88 -0.86 34.82
C ALA A 999 18.45 -1.42 36.14
N ASP A 1000 19.13 -2.57 36.10
CA ASP A 1000 19.44 -3.37 37.30
C ASP A 1000 20.89 -3.25 37.83
N ARG A 1001 21.88 -2.91 36.98
CA ARG A 1001 23.31 -2.84 37.40
C ARG A 1001 24.16 -1.79 36.66
N LEU A 1002 24.37 -0.63 37.28
CA LEU A 1002 25.69 -0.19 37.79
C LEU A 1002 25.61 1.19 38.47
N VAL A 1003 26.24 1.31 39.65
CA VAL A 1003 26.32 2.51 40.52
C VAL A 1003 24.95 2.97 41.09
N PRO A 1004 24.83 3.21 42.41
CA PRO A 1004 23.66 3.87 42.98
C PRO A 1004 23.72 5.37 42.67
N ALA A 1005 23.35 5.76 41.45
CA ALA A 1005 22.94 7.11 41.16
C ALA A 1005 21.75 7.48 42.06
N ALA A 1006 21.72 8.71 42.59
CA ALA A 1006 20.52 9.21 43.26
C ALA A 1006 19.34 9.12 42.28
N ALA A 1007 18.19 8.61 42.74
CA ALA A 1007 17.06 8.30 41.87
C ALA A 1007 16.64 9.53 41.05
N ALA A 1008 16.95 9.51 39.75
CA ALA A 1008 16.29 10.38 38.80
C ALA A 1008 14.79 10.05 38.86
N PRO A 1009 13.91 11.02 39.15
CA PRO A 1009 12.48 10.73 39.30
C PRO A 1009 11.94 10.16 37.99
N SER A 1010 11.11 9.13 38.09
CA SER A 1010 10.34 8.65 36.95
C SER A 1010 9.52 9.81 36.39
N THR A 1011 9.59 10.01 35.07
CA THR A 1011 9.00 11.15 34.36
C THR A 1011 7.54 11.31 34.76
N PRO A 1012 7.14 12.41 35.43
CA PRO A 1012 5.79 12.51 36.00
C PRO A 1012 4.74 12.48 34.89
N ARG A 1013 3.93 11.42 34.81
CA ARG A 1013 2.77 11.40 33.92
C ARG A 1013 1.64 12.20 34.59
N ARG A 1014 1.34 13.39 34.07
CA ARG A 1014 0.11 14.12 34.41
C ARG A 1014 -1.08 13.30 33.90
N ALA A 1015 -2.25 13.47 34.54
CA ALA A 1015 -3.47 12.86 34.02
C ALA A 1015 -3.69 13.31 32.56
N PRO A 1016 -4.11 12.40 31.65
CA PRO A 1016 -4.44 12.77 30.28
C PRO A 1016 -5.37 13.98 30.22
N LEU A 1017 -5.26 14.74 29.14
CA LEU A 1017 -6.40 15.54 28.71
C LEU A 1017 -7.59 14.59 28.55
N THR A 1018 -8.79 15.00 28.95
CA THR A 1018 -9.99 14.17 28.80
C THR A 1018 -10.42 14.16 27.33
N SER A 1019 -9.63 13.49 26.49
CA SER A 1019 -9.97 13.13 25.13
C SER A 1019 -11.16 12.18 25.18
N VAL A 1020 -12.35 12.76 25.11
CA VAL A 1020 -13.58 11.98 24.97
C VAL A 1020 -13.48 11.27 23.63
N THR A 1021 -13.37 9.95 23.64
CA THR A 1021 -13.66 9.12 22.46
C THR A 1021 -15.14 9.29 22.17
N SER A 1022 -15.48 10.34 21.42
CA SER A 1022 -16.87 10.64 21.07
C SER A 1022 -17.44 9.45 20.29
N PRO A 1023 -18.71 9.07 20.49
CA PRO A 1023 -19.37 8.13 19.59
C PRO A 1023 -19.30 8.57 18.11
N THR A 1024 -19.20 9.87 17.86
CA THR A 1024 -19.02 10.46 16.52
C THR A 1024 -17.59 10.40 15.98
N GLU A 1025 -16.60 10.03 16.79
CA GLU A 1025 -15.18 9.94 16.46
C GLU A 1025 -14.65 8.53 16.73
N TRP A 1026 -15.45 7.50 16.41
CA TRP A 1026 -15.23 6.07 16.75
C TRP A 1026 -13.90 5.47 16.26
N TRP A 1027 -13.17 6.13 15.35
CA TRP A 1027 -11.85 5.71 14.88
C TRP A 1027 -10.69 6.20 15.76
N HIS A 1028 -10.96 7.07 16.75
CA HIS A 1028 -9.96 7.52 17.72
C HIS A 1028 -9.62 6.38 18.68
N GLY A 1029 -8.32 6.10 18.84
CA GLY A 1029 -7.82 4.93 19.56
C GLY A 1029 -7.51 3.72 18.67
N GLU A 1030 -7.89 3.72 17.39
CA GLU A 1030 -7.37 2.73 16.43
C GLU A 1030 -5.91 3.05 16.06
N SER A 1031 -4.96 2.37 16.70
CA SER A 1031 -3.55 2.41 16.28
C SER A 1031 -3.30 1.48 15.10
N GLU A 1032 -2.22 1.73 14.34
CA GLU A 1032 -1.87 0.91 13.16
C GLU A 1032 -1.57 -0.55 13.52
N ARG A 1033 -1.01 -0.82 14.72
CA ARG A 1033 -0.82 -2.19 15.24
C ARG A 1033 -2.09 -2.78 15.87
N GLY A 1034 -3.07 -1.94 16.21
CA GLY A 1034 -4.29 -2.31 16.92
C GLY A 1034 -5.51 -2.59 16.04
N SER A 1035 -5.64 -1.97 14.87
CA SER A 1035 -6.80 -2.13 13.98
C SER A 1035 -6.74 -3.46 13.19
N PRO A 1036 -7.54 -4.50 13.51
CA PRO A 1036 -7.26 -5.84 12.98
C PRO A 1036 -7.94 -6.11 11.63
N HIS A 1037 -9.07 -5.46 11.35
CA HIS A 1037 -10.10 -5.95 10.42
C HIS A 1037 -10.84 -4.85 9.64
N ARG A 1038 -10.12 -3.93 8.97
CA ARG A 1038 -10.72 -2.93 8.04
C ARG A 1038 -10.10 -2.92 6.63
N CYS A 1039 -9.37 -3.96 6.24
CA CYS A 1039 -8.83 -4.11 4.88
C CYS A 1039 -9.80 -4.86 3.95
#